data_AF-A0A1B7MFB4-F1
#
_entry.id   AF-A0A1B7MFB4-F1
#
_cell.length_a   1.000
_cell.length_b   1.000
_cell.length_c   1.000
_cell.angle_alpha   90.00
_cell.angle_beta   90.00
_cell.angle_gamma   90.00
#
_symmetry.space_group_name_H-M   'P 1'
#
loop_
_entity.id
_entity.type
_entity.pdbx_description
1 polymer ?
#
loop_
_entity_poly.entity_id
_entity_poly.type
_entity_poly.pdbx_seq_one_letter_code
_entity_poly.pdbx_strand_id
1 'polypeptide(L)'
;MKARKTMKNQPLIQEVISQISQRFAPKIPDIKKAIDTLLEKDISQGWVTSIVVLHIRRFPANTTSPRAAKSNISALQEFNGPYPMMLSKTIQCLQVQQYAAARAPNVVPSGSRYHHNNPLQTTMSSSTLTAVVNVIRPVPSPTADHETQWAFLEEGIDLIMTATRPQTDVSYPTYMSLYTVAYNCCTSSRMHHTTGDAVGSSRAVGANLMGLDAYNNLVQYFITRLQQLRDPSDSLQDEALLRYYGTEWGRYTAGLDYVNRLFTYLNRHWVKRERDEDRRGVYPVYTLGLVQWKEHFFLYVQSKHSKLTGAILRLVERERNGETIDQDLVKKVVDSFVLLGLDEEDISKASLDVYREHLEKPFLNTTEKYYKQVLERIIAENSVYDYLKKADEHLKEEGDRVDRYLNTETREKLVHMLIPHHFNLILGSSESQMFPYFDKDEDLQKICSAARANMKDLDLYNNLVQYFITRLQQLKSRSDGLQDEALLRYYGAEWDRYTTSADYINRLFAYLSRYWVKRERDVGREGVYPVYTLALVQWKEHFFLYVQSKHSKLSGAVLRLIERERNGETIDQDLVKKVVDSFVLLGLDEEDIGKVSLNVYKEHLEAPFLDATEKYYKQNSEPFSAENSVSDYLKKVEERLKKEEDRVDRYLNTETREKLVHVLVRYYSNPMWESSQSLPDFHKDEDLQMMYAFLSRVPGGLETLRKRFEEHVKNAGLAAVAELLNEDAEGADSLDPKAYVDALLEVHRKNSETVTRNFRGEAGFVASLEKACKEFVNRNAATGSSTTKSPELLAKHADMLLRKNDKMAEEEDLEGTLNRVMVLFKYIEDKDVFQTFYATKLSKRLIHGVSASDESEASMISKLKEACGFEYTNKLQRMFADMSLSKDLTDQFKTRMQNHDDMDINFSIIILRTNVWPLNAPNNNFIIPPEILSTYDRFSKYYQTKHSGRKLTWLWNYSKNELRTNY
;
A
#
# COMPACT_ATOMS: atom_id res chain seq x y z
N MET A 1 -11.14 -37.45 -9.58
CA MET A 1 -10.75 -36.70 -10.79
C MET A 1 -9.95 -37.54 -11.80
N LYS A 2 -8.78 -38.11 -11.48
CA LYS A 2 -7.97 -38.93 -12.44
C LYS A 2 -8.74 -40.11 -13.09
N ALA A 3 -9.68 -40.72 -12.37
CA ALA A 3 -10.46 -41.87 -12.86
C ALA A 3 -11.76 -41.51 -13.63
N ARG A 4 -12.09 -40.22 -13.82
CA ARG A 4 -13.32 -39.73 -14.50
C ARG A 4 -14.64 -40.41 -14.06
N LYS A 5 -14.74 -40.85 -12.80
CA LYS A 5 -15.91 -41.55 -12.25
C LYS A 5 -16.99 -40.54 -11.84
N THR A 6 -18.23 -40.80 -12.24
CA THR A 6 -19.40 -39.96 -11.90
C THR A 6 -20.09 -40.49 -10.65
N MET A 7 -20.34 -39.63 -9.66
CA MET A 7 -20.95 -40.01 -8.37
C MET A 7 -21.94 -38.93 -7.92
N LYS A 8 -22.95 -39.30 -7.13
CA LYS A 8 -23.86 -38.33 -6.49
C LYS A 8 -23.14 -37.62 -5.32
N ASN A 9 -23.62 -36.43 -4.91
CA ASN A 9 -22.98 -35.61 -3.87
C ASN A 9 -22.82 -36.33 -2.53
N GLN A 10 -23.83 -37.05 -2.04
CA GLN A 10 -23.75 -37.75 -0.76
C GLN A 10 -22.68 -38.87 -0.75
N PRO A 11 -22.63 -39.78 -1.76
CA PRO A 11 -21.54 -40.74 -1.89
C PRO A 11 -20.15 -40.11 -2.04
N LEU A 12 -20.04 -38.99 -2.76
CA LEU A 12 -18.77 -38.28 -2.94
C LEU A 12 -18.23 -37.76 -1.60
N ILE A 13 -19.08 -37.18 -0.76
CA ILE A 13 -18.68 -36.70 0.57
C ILE A 13 -18.18 -37.87 1.43
N GLN A 14 -18.87 -39.03 1.40
CA GLN A 14 -18.45 -40.22 2.15
C GLN A 14 -17.09 -40.77 1.70
N GLU A 15 -16.86 -40.82 0.38
CA GLU A 15 -15.58 -41.24 -0.19
C GLU A 15 -14.44 -40.29 0.21
N VAL A 16 -14.70 -38.97 0.17
CA VAL A 16 -13.73 -37.94 0.59
C VAL A 16 -13.41 -38.04 2.07
N ILE A 17 -14.42 -38.29 2.92
CA ILE A 17 -14.22 -38.52 4.36
C ILE A 17 -13.35 -39.76 4.57
N SER A 18 -13.67 -40.88 3.91
CA SER A 18 -12.92 -42.14 4.03
C SER A 18 -11.44 -42.01 3.66
N GLN A 19 -11.14 -41.23 2.61
CA GLN A 19 -9.76 -41.03 2.16
C GLN A 19 -8.99 -40.03 3.04
N ILE A 20 -9.64 -39.00 3.55
CA ILE A 20 -8.99 -37.91 4.31
C ILE A 20 -8.92 -38.25 5.81
N SER A 21 -9.82 -39.08 6.34
CA SER A 21 -9.86 -39.46 7.76
C SER A 21 -8.61 -40.16 8.25
N GLN A 22 -7.80 -40.71 7.34
CA GLN A 22 -6.48 -41.28 7.66
C GLN A 22 -5.44 -40.21 8.05
N ARG A 23 -5.65 -38.94 7.65
CA ARG A 23 -4.72 -37.83 7.90
C ARG A 23 -5.22 -36.84 8.94
N PHE A 24 -6.52 -36.54 8.94
CA PHE A 24 -7.18 -35.68 9.94
C PHE A 24 -8.69 -35.86 9.82
N ALA A 25 -9.47 -35.40 10.82
CA ALA A 25 -10.92 -35.50 10.81
C ALA A 25 -11.56 -34.20 10.26
N PRO A 26 -11.90 -34.10 8.96
CA PRO A 26 -12.50 -32.91 8.38
C PRO A 26 -13.97 -32.74 8.81
N LYS A 27 -14.40 -31.48 8.99
CA LYS A 27 -15.83 -31.18 9.21
C LYS A 27 -16.57 -31.23 7.88
N ILE A 28 -17.74 -31.89 7.87
CA ILE A 28 -18.59 -32.07 6.68
C ILE A 28 -18.97 -30.75 5.97
N PRO A 29 -19.24 -29.62 6.66
CA PRO A 29 -19.55 -28.34 6.01
C PRO A 29 -18.40 -27.81 5.15
N ASP A 30 -17.15 -28.02 5.57
CA ASP A 30 -15.97 -27.52 4.85
C ASP A 30 -15.75 -28.31 3.56
N ILE A 31 -16.02 -29.62 3.59
CA ILE A 31 -16.01 -30.49 2.40
C ILE A 31 -17.09 -30.04 1.41
N LYS A 32 -18.31 -29.75 1.89
CA LYS A 32 -19.40 -29.25 1.04
C LYS A 32 -19.03 -27.93 0.38
N LYS A 33 -18.53 -26.97 1.16
CA LYS A 33 -18.10 -25.65 0.66
C LYS A 33 -17.00 -25.77 -0.40
N ALA A 34 -16.03 -26.67 -0.20
CA ALA A 34 -14.98 -26.92 -1.18
C ALA A 34 -15.50 -27.58 -2.46
N ILE A 35 -16.43 -28.54 -2.34
CA ILE A 35 -17.11 -29.15 -3.50
C ILE A 35 -17.93 -28.10 -4.26
N ASP A 36 -18.66 -27.23 -3.55
CA ASP A 36 -19.44 -26.14 -4.17
C ASP A 36 -18.55 -25.11 -4.86
N THR A 37 -17.40 -24.77 -4.26
CA THR A 37 -16.40 -23.87 -4.89
C THR A 37 -15.79 -24.49 -6.15
N LEU A 38 -15.56 -25.80 -6.14
CA LEU A 38 -15.07 -26.54 -7.31
C LEU A 38 -16.16 -26.66 -8.38
N LEU A 39 -17.41 -26.88 -7.99
CA LEU A 39 -18.56 -26.87 -8.90
C LEU A 39 -18.76 -25.47 -9.50
N GLU A 40 -18.66 -24.38 -8.74
CA GLU A 40 -18.73 -23.01 -9.29
C GLU A 40 -17.62 -22.72 -10.29
N LYS A 41 -16.38 -23.17 -10.00
CA LYS A 41 -15.26 -23.05 -10.94
C LYS A 41 -15.48 -23.87 -12.22
N ASP A 42 -15.93 -25.13 -12.12
CA ASP A 42 -16.22 -25.98 -13.29
C ASP A 42 -17.54 -25.57 -14.00
N ILE A 43 -18.49 -24.93 -13.32
CA ILE A 43 -19.71 -24.35 -13.91
C ILE A 43 -19.34 -23.13 -14.76
N SER A 44 -18.36 -22.32 -14.32
CA SER A 44 -17.89 -21.17 -15.10
C SER A 44 -17.15 -21.56 -16.39
N GLN A 45 -16.37 -22.65 -16.39
CA GLN A 45 -15.67 -23.14 -17.59
C GLN A 45 -16.49 -24.13 -18.43
N GLY A 46 -17.34 -24.92 -17.78
CA GLY A 46 -18.12 -26.01 -18.39
C GLY A 46 -19.37 -25.56 -19.14
N TRP A 47 -20.01 -24.45 -18.76
CA TRP A 47 -21.20 -23.95 -19.48
C TRP A 47 -20.84 -23.17 -20.75
N VAL A 48 -19.68 -22.51 -20.77
CA VAL A 48 -19.16 -21.84 -21.98
C VAL A 48 -18.80 -22.87 -23.06
N THR A 49 -18.27 -24.03 -22.68
CA THR A 49 -17.95 -25.11 -23.63
C THR A 49 -19.14 -26.02 -23.94
N SER A 50 -20.00 -26.33 -22.97
CA SER A 50 -21.11 -27.27 -23.17
C SER A 50 -22.31 -26.66 -23.90
N ILE A 51 -22.65 -25.37 -23.69
CA ILE A 51 -23.74 -24.72 -24.46
C ILE A 51 -23.33 -24.50 -25.92
N VAL A 52 -22.07 -24.11 -26.17
CA VAL A 52 -21.54 -23.96 -27.54
C VAL A 52 -21.50 -25.32 -28.26
N VAL A 53 -21.11 -26.40 -27.60
CA VAL A 53 -21.06 -27.74 -28.20
C VAL A 53 -22.45 -28.39 -28.33
N LEU A 54 -23.39 -28.18 -27.39
CA LEU A 54 -24.75 -28.73 -27.47
C LEU A 54 -25.64 -27.98 -28.48
N HIS A 55 -25.48 -26.67 -28.65
CA HIS A 55 -26.22 -25.95 -29.69
C HIS A 55 -25.64 -26.16 -31.09
N ILE A 56 -24.33 -26.43 -31.25
CA ILE A 56 -23.75 -26.79 -32.56
C ILE A 56 -24.09 -28.24 -32.96
N ARG A 57 -24.33 -29.16 -32.00
CA ARG A 57 -24.66 -30.57 -32.31
C ARG A 57 -26.14 -30.86 -32.59
N ARG A 58 -27.07 -29.94 -32.27
CA ARG A 58 -28.51 -30.17 -32.47
C ARG A 58 -29.06 -29.64 -33.80
N PHE A 59 -28.22 -29.03 -34.64
CA PHE A 59 -28.62 -28.54 -35.96
C PHE A 59 -27.77 -29.21 -37.04
N PRO A 60 -28.35 -30.06 -37.92
CA PRO A 60 -27.61 -30.62 -39.03
C PRO A 60 -27.20 -29.50 -39.99
N ALA A 61 -25.96 -29.56 -40.47
CA ALA A 61 -25.32 -28.56 -41.35
C ALA A 61 -25.99 -28.35 -42.73
N ASN A 62 -27.20 -28.90 -42.97
CA ASN A 62 -27.93 -28.86 -44.23
C ASN A 62 -29.36 -28.31 -44.07
N THR A 63 -29.53 -27.12 -43.49
CA THR A 63 -30.79 -26.35 -43.65
C THR A 63 -30.60 -25.22 -44.64
N THR A 64 -30.75 -25.52 -45.92
CA THR A 64 -30.71 -24.56 -47.05
C THR A 64 -32.05 -23.84 -47.28
N SER A 65 -33.04 -23.98 -46.38
CA SER A 65 -34.36 -23.37 -46.52
C SER A 65 -34.54 -22.12 -45.62
N PRO A 66 -34.72 -20.91 -46.19
CA PRO A 66 -34.94 -19.66 -45.45
C PRO A 66 -36.17 -19.67 -44.53
N ARG A 67 -37.13 -20.57 -44.78
CA ARG A 67 -38.41 -20.65 -44.07
C ARG A 67 -38.27 -21.28 -42.68
N ALA A 68 -37.34 -22.23 -42.52
CA ALA A 68 -37.06 -22.88 -41.23
C ALA A 68 -36.29 -21.97 -40.27
N ALA A 69 -35.34 -21.18 -40.79
CA ALA A 69 -34.58 -20.20 -40.00
C ALA A 69 -35.49 -19.11 -39.41
N LYS A 70 -36.48 -18.65 -40.18
CA LYS A 70 -37.45 -17.63 -39.73
C LYS A 70 -38.33 -18.13 -38.57
N SER A 71 -38.77 -19.38 -38.62
CA SER A 71 -39.56 -20.00 -37.54
C SER A 71 -38.76 -20.17 -36.24
N ASN A 72 -37.47 -20.47 -36.32
CA ASN A 72 -36.61 -20.65 -35.16
C ASN A 72 -36.27 -19.33 -34.46
N ILE A 73 -36.13 -18.23 -35.22
CA ILE A 73 -35.91 -16.89 -34.66
C ILE A 73 -37.14 -16.42 -33.88
N SER A 74 -38.35 -16.66 -34.41
CA SER A 74 -39.60 -16.32 -33.71
C SER A 74 -39.75 -17.09 -32.39
N ALA A 75 -39.42 -18.38 -32.35
CA ALA A 75 -39.48 -19.18 -31.12
C ALA A 75 -38.46 -18.72 -30.05
N LEU A 76 -37.30 -18.18 -30.47
CA LEU A 76 -36.29 -17.62 -29.55
C LEU A 76 -36.66 -16.22 -29.04
N GLN A 77 -37.43 -15.44 -29.79
CA GLN A 77 -37.92 -14.12 -29.38
C GLN A 77 -39.02 -14.18 -28.31
N GLU A 78 -39.75 -15.30 -28.22
CA GLU A 78 -40.81 -15.52 -27.21
C GLU A 78 -40.29 -16.10 -25.87
N PHE A 79 -38.98 -16.35 -25.74
CA PHE A 79 -38.39 -17.01 -24.57
C PHE A 79 -37.97 -16.01 -23.46
N ASN A 80 -38.73 -15.92 -22.36
CA ASN A 80 -38.45 -15.04 -21.21
C ASN A 80 -37.60 -15.75 -20.13
N GLY A 81 -36.28 -15.75 -20.31
CA GLY A 81 -35.30 -16.32 -19.36
C GLY A 81 -34.33 -15.29 -18.75
N PRO A 82 -33.55 -15.65 -17.70
CA PRO A 82 -32.85 -14.70 -16.82
C PRO A 82 -31.62 -14.00 -17.44
N TYR A 83 -31.32 -14.21 -18.73
CA TYR A 83 -30.15 -13.64 -19.42
C TYR A 83 -30.49 -13.04 -20.80
N PRO A 84 -31.17 -11.88 -20.84
CA PRO A 84 -31.69 -11.27 -22.08
C PRO A 84 -30.57 -10.80 -23.05
N MET A 85 -29.39 -10.43 -22.55
CA MET A 85 -28.26 -9.99 -23.38
C MET A 85 -27.65 -11.10 -24.25
N MET A 86 -27.63 -12.33 -23.75
CA MET A 86 -27.12 -13.49 -24.51
C MET A 86 -28.13 -13.92 -25.58
N LEU A 87 -29.42 -13.88 -25.27
CA LEU A 87 -30.52 -14.13 -26.22
C LEU A 87 -30.45 -13.15 -27.40
N SER A 88 -30.20 -11.86 -27.12
CA SER A 88 -30.04 -10.81 -28.13
C SER A 88 -28.87 -11.09 -29.07
N LYS A 89 -27.70 -11.49 -28.55
CA LYS A 89 -26.52 -11.80 -29.39
C LYS A 89 -26.71 -13.08 -30.22
N THR A 90 -27.41 -14.08 -29.70
CA THR A 90 -27.74 -15.31 -30.46
C THR A 90 -28.73 -15.03 -31.59
N ILE A 91 -29.75 -14.19 -31.36
CA ILE A 91 -30.67 -13.71 -32.41
C ILE A 91 -29.90 -12.93 -33.47
N GLN A 92 -28.96 -12.06 -33.06
CA GLN A 92 -28.14 -11.26 -33.97
C GLN A 92 -27.21 -12.13 -34.83
N CYS A 93 -26.60 -13.19 -34.26
CA CYS A 93 -25.80 -14.16 -35.04
C CYS A 93 -26.63 -14.97 -36.04
N LEU A 94 -27.85 -15.41 -35.67
CA LEU A 94 -28.75 -16.13 -36.57
C LEU A 94 -29.28 -15.23 -37.70
N GLN A 95 -29.52 -13.95 -37.42
CA GLN A 95 -29.88 -12.95 -38.43
C GLN A 95 -28.74 -12.69 -39.42
N VAL A 96 -27.49 -12.65 -38.95
CA VAL A 96 -26.30 -12.52 -39.82
C VAL A 96 -26.10 -13.76 -40.71
N GLN A 97 -26.35 -14.97 -40.19
CA GLN A 97 -26.31 -16.20 -41.00
C GLN A 97 -27.44 -16.26 -42.06
N GLN A 98 -28.64 -15.76 -41.74
CA GLN A 98 -29.74 -15.64 -42.71
C GLN A 98 -29.39 -14.63 -43.82
N TYR A 99 -28.70 -13.54 -43.47
CA TYR A 99 -28.22 -12.53 -44.42
C TYR A 99 -27.09 -13.07 -45.33
N ALA A 100 -26.23 -13.95 -44.80
CA ALA A 100 -25.16 -14.59 -45.56
C ALA A 100 -25.69 -15.67 -46.53
N ALA A 101 -26.70 -16.46 -46.13
CA ALA A 101 -27.31 -17.48 -47.00
C ALA A 101 -28.10 -16.89 -48.18
N ALA A 102 -28.58 -15.64 -48.06
CA ALA A 102 -29.24 -14.91 -49.15
C ALA A 102 -28.27 -14.34 -50.21
N ARG A 103 -26.94 -14.45 -50.00
CA ARG A 103 -25.92 -13.76 -50.81
C ARG A 103 -24.85 -14.66 -51.42
N ALA A 104 -25.03 -15.98 -51.45
CA ALA A 104 -24.14 -16.88 -52.19
C ALA A 104 -24.53 -16.94 -53.69
N PRO A 105 -23.58 -16.76 -54.64
CA PRO A 105 -23.85 -16.74 -56.07
C PRO A 105 -24.05 -18.16 -56.62
N ASN A 106 -25.17 -18.40 -57.29
CA ASN A 106 -25.37 -19.58 -58.13
C ASN A 106 -24.46 -19.47 -59.37
N VAL A 107 -23.44 -20.32 -59.43
CA VAL A 107 -22.70 -20.61 -60.67
C VAL A 107 -23.13 -21.99 -61.14
N VAL A 108 -23.81 -22.05 -62.29
CA VAL A 108 -23.90 -23.26 -63.13
C VAL A 108 -23.65 -22.82 -64.58
N PRO A 109 -22.81 -23.55 -65.34
CA PRO A 109 -22.39 -23.16 -66.68
C PRO A 109 -23.34 -23.74 -67.74
N SER A 110 -23.63 -22.98 -68.79
CA SER A 110 -24.12 -23.57 -70.04
C SER A 110 -24.02 -22.58 -71.20
N GLY A 111 -23.37 -23.04 -72.27
CA GLY A 111 -23.25 -22.32 -73.53
C GLY A 111 -24.54 -22.34 -74.36
N SER A 112 -24.57 -21.38 -75.29
CA SER A 112 -25.22 -21.35 -76.60
C SER A 112 -26.56 -22.08 -76.79
N ARG A 113 -27.65 -21.32 -76.90
CA ARG A 113 -28.40 -21.12 -78.16
C ARG A 113 -29.61 -20.23 -77.91
N TYR A 114 -29.69 -19.12 -78.64
CA TYR A 114 -30.91 -18.34 -78.80
C TYR A 114 -31.78 -18.99 -79.88
N HIS A 115 -33.03 -19.28 -79.56
CA HIS A 115 -34.11 -19.24 -80.53
C HIS A 115 -35.31 -18.50 -79.93
N HIS A 116 -35.80 -17.57 -80.75
CA HIS A 116 -37.01 -16.78 -80.64
C HIS A 116 -38.24 -17.51 -80.10
N ASN A 117 -39.00 -16.82 -79.25
CA ASN A 117 -40.37 -16.35 -79.54
C ASN A 117 -41.06 -16.02 -78.21
N ASN A 118 -41.50 -14.77 -78.02
CA ASN A 118 -42.93 -14.50 -78.12
C ASN A 118 -43.25 -13.00 -78.20
N PRO A 119 -44.43 -12.65 -78.77
CA PRO A 119 -44.73 -11.35 -79.33
C PRO A 119 -45.64 -10.48 -78.43
N LEU A 120 -46.00 -9.33 -79.02
CA LEU A 120 -47.12 -8.41 -78.73
C LEU A 120 -46.86 -7.41 -77.60
N GLN A 121 -46.39 -6.20 -77.93
CA GLN A 121 -47.15 -5.05 -78.48
C GLN A 121 -48.33 -4.63 -77.61
N THR A 122 -48.28 -3.37 -77.17
CA THR A 122 -49.31 -2.31 -77.33
C THR A 122 -48.69 -1.03 -76.75
N THR A 123 -47.92 -0.28 -77.57
CA THR A 123 -48.26 1.00 -78.25
C THR A 123 -48.43 2.23 -77.36
N MET A 124 -47.63 3.27 -77.64
CA MET A 124 -47.89 4.73 -77.72
C MET A 124 -46.57 5.45 -77.40
N SER A 125 -46.03 6.45 -78.12
CA SER A 125 -46.19 6.96 -79.48
C SER A 125 -44.98 7.88 -79.74
N SER A 126 -44.56 7.95 -81.00
CA SER A 126 -43.37 8.61 -81.53
C SER A 126 -43.47 10.14 -81.55
N SER A 127 -42.40 10.82 -81.14
CA SER A 127 -41.88 12.12 -81.65
C SER A 127 -40.85 12.62 -80.64
N THR A 128 -39.54 12.48 -80.83
CA THR A 128 -38.74 13.38 -81.68
C THR A 128 -37.38 12.71 -81.90
N LEU A 129 -37.16 12.14 -83.08
CA LEU A 129 -35.82 11.93 -83.63
C LEU A 129 -35.32 13.32 -84.06
N THR A 130 -34.08 13.68 -83.68
CA THR A 130 -32.95 14.03 -84.58
C THR A 130 -31.96 14.97 -83.86
N ALA A 131 -30.67 14.66 -84.04
CA ALA A 131 -29.48 15.53 -83.86
C ALA A 131 -28.81 15.59 -82.47
N VAL A 132 -27.84 14.69 -82.24
CA VAL A 132 -26.43 15.10 -82.07
C VAL A 132 -25.57 14.04 -82.76
N VAL A 133 -24.95 14.43 -83.88
CA VAL A 133 -24.02 13.61 -84.68
C VAL A 133 -22.61 13.81 -84.13
N ASN A 134 -21.88 12.69 -84.01
CA ASN A 134 -20.45 12.57 -83.79
C ASN A 134 -19.62 13.62 -84.55
N VAL A 135 -18.76 14.33 -83.82
CA VAL A 135 -17.54 14.92 -84.39
C VAL A 135 -16.38 14.37 -83.58
N ILE A 136 -15.76 13.32 -84.11
CA ILE A 136 -14.35 13.05 -83.90
C ILE A 136 -13.81 12.95 -85.31
N ARG A 137 -12.68 13.62 -85.60
CA ARG A 137 -11.98 13.53 -86.89
C ARG A 137 -11.85 12.07 -87.36
N PRO A 138 -11.72 11.80 -88.68
CA PRO A 138 -11.45 10.44 -89.15
C PRO A 138 -10.19 9.88 -88.45
N VAL A 139 -10.26 8.62 -88.00
CA VAL A 139 -9.18 7.97 -87.25
C VAL A 139 -7.86 8.11 -88.04
N PRO A 140 -6.81 8.71 -87.46
CA PRO A 140 -5.55 8.95 -88.17
C PRO A 140 -4.88 7.63 -88.55
N SER A 141 -4.17 7.64 -89.69
CA SER A 141 -3.39 6.48 -90.14
C SER A 141 -2.37 6.07 -89.07
N PRO A 142 -2.04 4.77 -88.91
CA PRO A 142 -0.96 4.30 -88.03
C PRO A 142 0.41 4.94 -88.33
N THR A 143 0.57 5.56 -89.50
CA THR A 143 1.79 6.27 -89.96
C THR A 143 1.69 7.79 -89.87
N ALA A 144 0.59 8.34 -89.34
CA ALA A 144 0.44 9.78 -89.15
C ALA A 144 1.47 10.34 -88.16
N ASP A 145 1.82 11.61 -88.31
CA ASP A 145 2.73 12.31 -87.42
C ASP A 145 2.14 12.45 -86.01
N HIS A 146 3.01 12.57 -85.00
CA HIS A 146 2.63 12.62 -83.59
C HIS A 146 1.67 13.77 -83.26
N GLU A 147 1.78 14.91 -83.95
CA GLU A 147 0.91 16.07 -83.74
C GLU A 147 -0.53 15.78 -84.21
N THR A 148 -0.69 15.11 -85.36
CA THR A 148 -2.00 14.66 -85.85
C THR A 148 -2.62 13.56 -84.97
N GLN A 149 -1.82 12.60 -84.49
CA GLN A 149 -2.30 11.55 -83.58
C GLN A 149 -2.67 12.13 -82.21
N TRP A 150 -1.88 13.08 -81.69
CA TRP A 150 -2.19 13.79 -80.45
C TRP A 150 -3.44 14.65 -80.58
N ALA A 151 -3.64 15.39 -81.67
CA ALA A 151 -4.84 16.21 -81.86
C ALA A 151 -6.14 15.37 -81.84
N PHE A 152 -6.11 14.14 -82.38
CA PHE A 152 -7.23 13.19 -82.29
C PHE A 152 -7.42 12.67 -80.86
N LEU A 153 -6.33 12.37 -80.15
CA LEU A 153 -6.39 11.95 -78.75
C LEU A 153 -6.86 13.07 -77.82
N GLU A 154 -6.41 14.30 -78.04
CA GLU A 154 -6.80 15.48 -77.28
C GLU A 154 -8.30 15.74 -77.41
N GLU A 155 -8.87 15.66 -78.62
CA GLU A 155 -10.33 15.77 -78.85
C GLU A 155 -11.12 14.66 -78.13
N GLY A 156 -10.59 13.42 -78.13
CA GLY A 156 -11.23 12.30 -77.43
C GLY A 156 -11.05 12.30 -75.92
N ILE A 157 -9.89 12.77 -75.43
CA ILE A 157 -9.64 13.01 -74.00
C ILE A 157 -10.56 14.14 -73.53
N ASP A 158 -10.72 15.21 -74.32
CA ASP A 158 -11.65 16.30 -73.98
C ASP A 158 -13.09 15.82 -73.92
N LEU A 159 -13.53 14.96 -74.85
CA LEU A 159 -14.83 14.30 -74.78
C LEU A 159 -14.98 13.48 -73.48
N ILE A 160 -13.96 12.72 -73.08
CA ILE A 160 -13.99 11.91 -71.85
C ILE A 160 -14.00 12.79 -70.59
N MET A 161 -13.22 13.88 -70.58
CA MET A 161 -13.06 14.79 -69.44
C MET A 161 -14.23 15.77 -69.28
N THR A 162 -15.02 15.99 -70.34
CA THR A 162 -16.23 16.82 -70.34
C THR A 162 -17.54 16.03 -70.25
N ALA A 163 -17.50 14.71 -70.47
CA ALA A 163 -18.67 13.84 -70.42
C ALA A 163 -19.34 13.85 -69.03
N THR A 164 -20.67 13.97 -69.01
CA THR A 164 -21.44 13.98 -67.75
C THR A 164 -21.64 12.56 -67.22
N ARG A 165 -21.64 11.56 -68.12
CA ARG A 165 -21.63 10.13 -67.83
C ARG A 165 -20.72 9.40 -68.83
N PRO A 166 -19.43 9.19 -68.50
CA PRO A 166 -18.49 8.55 -69.43
C PRO A 166 -18.92 7.16 -69.94
N GLN A 167 -19.75 6.45 -69.17
CA GLN A 167 -20.28 5.12 -69.53
C GLN A 167 -21.36 5.14 -70.64
N THR A 168 -22.07 6.25 -70.80
CA THR A 168 -23.18 6.38 -71.77
C THR A 168 -22.83 7.29 -72.93
N ASP A 169 -21.94 8.25 -72.70
CA ASP A 169 -21.67 9.35 -73.65
C ASP A 169 -20.51 9.01 -74.61
N VAL A 170 -19.68 8.01 -74.29
CA VAL A 170 -18.60 7.51 -75.17
C VAL A 170 -18.93 6.09 -75.64
N SER A 171 -19.24 5.95 -76.93
CA SER A 171 -19.51 4.66 -77.57
C SER A 171 -18.30 3.71 -77.48
N TYR A 172 -18.49 2.41 -77.25
CA TYR A 172 -17.41 1.42 -77.18
C TYR A 172 -16.49 1.44 -78.44
N PRO A 173 -17.01 1.51 -79.68
CA PRO A 173 -16.21 1.78 -80.88
C PRO A 173 -15.31 3.02 -80.78
N THR A 174 -15.85 4.12 -80.27
CA THR A 174 -15.11 5.39 -80.09
C THR A 174 -13.99 5.21 -79.08
N TYR A 175 -14.27 4.61 -77.92
CA TYR A 175 -13.26 4.33 -76.90
C TYR A 175 -12.14 3.40 -77.42
N MET A 176 -12.50 2.36 -78.18
CA MET A 176 -11.51 1.46 -78.78
C MET A 176 -10.65 2.13 -79.85
N SER A 177 -11.22 3.06 -80.62
CA SER A 177 -10.45 3.87 -81.56
C SER A 177 -9.43 4.76 -80.83
N LEU A 178 -9.83 5.41 -79.74
CA LEU A 178 -8.95 6.23 -78.91
C LEU A 178 -7.85 5.38 -78.27
N TYR A 179 -8.18 4.19 -77.76
CA TYR A 179 -7.19 3.28 -77.16
C TYR A 179 -6.15 2.84 -78.18
N THR A 180 -6.60 2.54 -79.40
CA THR A 180 -5.73 2.13 -80.51
C THR A 180 -4.79 3.26 -80.92
N VAL A 181 -5.29 4.51 -81.02
CA VAL A 181 -4.46 5.67 -81.33
C VAL A 181 -3.51 6.00 -80.17
N ALA A 182 -3.92 5.86 -78.91
CA ALA A 182 -3.05 6.04 -77.75
C ALA A 182 -1.91 5.01 -77.72
N TYR A 183 -2.23 3.75 -78.03
CA TYR A 183 -1.23 2.70 -78.20
C TYR A 183 -0.28 3.00 -79.36
N ASN A 184 -0.79 3.44 -80.52
CA ASN A 184 0.04 3.81 -81.66
C ASN A 184 0.94 5.01 -81.35
N CYS A 185 0.44 6.01 -80.63
CA CYS A 185 1.20 7.18 -80.18
C CYS A 185 2.39 6.76 -79.30
N CYS A 186 2.19 5.76 -78.43
CA CYS A 186 3.25 5.23 -77.57
C CYS A 186 4.20 4.22 -78.25
N THR A 187 3.89 3.74 -79.47
CA THR A 187 4.64 2.65 -80.13
C THR A 187 5.17 2.97 -81.53
N SER A 188 4.79 4.11 -82.12
CA SER A 188 5.25 4.56 -83.43
C SER A 188 6.73 4.94 -83.41
N SER A 189 7.49 4.46 -84.40
CA SER A 189 8.92 4.80 -84.56
C SER A 189 9.10 6.01 -85.48
N ARG A 190 9.67 7.13 -85.00
CA ARG A 190 10.18 8.19 -85.88
C ARG A 190 11.35 7.64 -86.71
N MET A 191 11.20 7.54 -88.03
CA MET A 191 12.34 7.51 -88.96
C MET A 191 12.69 8.95 -89.33
N HIS A 192 13.73 9.51 -88.72
CA HIS A 192 14.50 10.57 -89.37
C HIS A 192 15.68 9.91 -90.10
N HIS A 193 15.71 10.05 -91.43
CA HIS A 193 16.88 9.69 -92.23
C HIS A 193 18.02 10.67 -91.95
N THR A 194 18.99 10.25 -91.14
CA THR A 194 20.36 10.74 -91.23
C THR A 194 21.30 9.54 -91.16
N THR A 195 22.04 9.36 -92.25
CA THR A 195 23.01 8.28 -92.52
C THR A 195 24.13 8.21 -91.49
N GLY A 196 24.45 7.00 -90.99
CA GLY A 196 25.69 6.75 -90.24
C GLY A 196 25.61 5.59 -89.26
N ASP A 197 25.98 4.40 -89.73
CA ASP A 197 26.40 3.17 -89.05
C ASP A 197 26.49 3.10 -87.50
N ALA A 198 25.59 2.33 -86.89
CA ALA A 198 25.88 1.40 -85.79
C ALA A 198 24.72 0.40 -85.61
N VAL A 199 25.04 -0.89 -85.69
CA VAL A 199 24.11 -2.01 -85.59
C VAL A 199 23.78 -2.30 -84.12
N GLY A 200 22.50 -2.24 -83.77
CA GLY A 200 21.94 -2.74 -82.51
C GLY A 200 21.30 -1.66 -81.61
N SER A 201 19.99 -1.77 -81.35
CA SER A 201 19.20 -0.96 -80.39
C SER A 201 18.56 0.36 -80.88
N SER A 202 18.06 0.42 -82.12
CA SER A 202 17.31 1.58 -82.64
C SER A 202 15.81 1.59 -82.26
N ARG A 203 15.23 0.47 -81.82
CA ARG A 203 13.81 0.39 -81.41
C ARG A 203 13.54 0.96 -80.01
N ALA A 204 14.54 0.95 -79.13
CA ALA A 204 14.41 1.39 -77.74
C ALA A 204 14.47 2.92 -77.59
N VAL A 205 15.28 3.60 -78.40
CA VAL A 205 15.44 5.07 -78.37
C VAL A 205 14.22 5.78 -78.98
N GLY A 206 13.64 5.24 -80.06
CA GLY A 206 12.43 5.79 -80.68
C GLY A 206 11.18 5.70 -79.80
N ALA A 207 11.04 4.61 -79.03
CA ALA A 207 9.99 4.45 -78.03
C ALA A 207 10.17 5.36 -76.80
N ASN A 208 11.39 5.87 -76.55
CA ASN A 208 11.71 6.74 -75.43
C ASN A 208 11.21 8.18 -75.64
N LEU A 209 11.47 8.78 -76.82
CA LEU A 209 10.99 10.12 -77.14
C LEU A 209 9.46 10.20 -77.22
N MET A 210 8.80 9.19 -77.79
CA MET A 210 7.34 9.23 -77.97
C MET A 210 6.55 9.01 -76.67
N GLY A 211 7.07 8.20 -75.74
CA GLY A 211 6.49 8.09 -74.39
C GLY A 211 6.60 9.41 -73.62
N LEU A 212 7.74 10.10 -73.73
CA LEU A 212 7.96 11.41 -73.13
C LEU A 212 7.08 12.49 -73.75
N ASP A 213 6.98 12.55 -75.08
CA ASP A 213 6.16 13.53 -75.81
C ASP A 213 4.66 13.33 -75.50
N ALA A 214 4.17 12.08 -75.47
CA ALA A 214 2.79 11.78 -75.09
C ALA A 214 2.50 12.12 -73.61
N TYR A 215 3.44 11.86 -72.71
CA TYR A 215 3.31 12.20 -71.29
C TYR A 215 3.31 13.72 -71.07
N ASN A 216 4.23 14.46 -71.71
CA ASN A 216 4.30 15.91 -71.63
C ASN A 216 3.07 16.59 -72.25
N ASN A 217 2.57 16.09 -73.37
CA ASN A 217 1.35 16.62 -73.96
C ASN A 217 0.14 16.38 -73.05
N LEU A 218 0.09 15.25 -72.35
CA LEU A 218 -0.96 14.95 -71.36
C LEU A 218 -0.86 15.85 -70.12
N VAL A 219 0.35 16.19 -69.67
CA VAL A 219 0.59 17.23 -68.65
C VAL A 219 0.04 18.58 -69.12
N GLN A 220 0.42 19.03 -70.32
CA GLN A 220 -0.04 20.31 -70.86
C GLN A 220 -1.56 20.37 -71.01
N TYR A 221 -2.17 19.29 -71.51
CA TYR A 221 -3.63 19.19 -71.60
C TYR A 221 -4.31 19.37 -70.23
N PHE A 222 -3.85 18.66 -69.19
CA PHE A 222 -4.40 18.82 -67.85
C PHE A 222 -4.22 20.25 -67.31
N ILE A 223 -3.06 20.87 -67.52
CA ILE A 223 -2.81 22.25 -67.11
C ILE A 223 -3.79 23.21 -67.79
N THR A 224 -3.91 23.17 -69.12
CA THR A 224 -4.80 24.03 -69.89
C THR A 224 -6.27 23.82 -69.47
N ARG A 225 -6.68 22.57 -69.29
CA ARG A 225 -8.05 22.25 -68.86
C ARG A 225 -8.35 22.79 -67.45
N LEU A 226 -7.44 22.61 -66.51
CA LEU A 226 -7.60 23.09 -65.14
C LEU A 226 -7.60 24.63 -65.08
N GLN A 227 -6.83 25.30 -65.92
CA GLN A 227 -6.87 26.77 -66.06
C GLN A 227 -8.25 27.26 -66.50
N GLN A 228 -8.89 26.60 -67.47
CA GLN A 228 -10.26 26.95 -67.90
C GLN A 228 -11.29 26.79 -66.78
N LEU A 229 -11.08 25.85 -65.85
CA LEU A 229 -11.97 25.63 -64.70
C LEU A 229 -11.78 26.68 -63.58
N ARG A 230 -10.67 27.44 -63.56
CA ARG A 230 -10.37 28.45 -62.55
C ARG A 230 -11.24 29.70 -62.68
N ASP A 231 -11.45 30.21 -63.89
CA ASP A 231 -12.12 31.48 -64.12
C ASP A 231 -13.54 31.52 -63.52
N PRO A 232 -14.39 30.47 -63.69
CA PRO A 232 -15.71 30.45 -63.04
C PRO A 232 -15.62 30.39 -61.50
N SER A 233 -14.58 29.73 -60.96
CA SER A 233 -14.41 29.52 -59.52
C SER A 233 -14.10 30.79 -58.74
N ASP A 234 -13.50 31.80 -59.40
CA ASP A 234 -13.10 33.04 -58.74
C ASP A 234 -14.31 33.88 -58.27
N SER A 235 -15.43 33.79 -59.00
CA SER A 235 -16.68 34.49 -58.71
C SER A 235 -17.55 33.82 -57.64
N LEU A 236 -17.25 32.57 -57.29
CA LEU A 236 -18.05 31.74 -56.37
C LEU A 236 -17.52 31.82 -54.93
N GLN A 237 -18.42 31.67 -53.96
CA GLN A 237 -18.11 31.65 -52.53
C GLN A 237 -18.95 30.58 -51.82
N ASP A 238 -18.52 30.19 -50.62
CA ASP A 238 -19.29 29.35 -49.69
C ASP A 238 -19.83 28.05 -50.32
N GLU A 239 -21.11 27.74 -50.10
CA GLU A 239 -21.74 26.52 -50.58
C GLU A 239 -21.75 26.43 -52.11
N ALA A 240 -21.90 27.55 -52.82
CA ALA A 240 -21.85 27.58 -54.29
C ALA A 240 -20.45 27.20 -54.81
N LEU A 241 -19.39 27.65 -54.12
CA LEU A 241 -18.02 27.23 -54.41
C LEU A 241 -17.81 25.75 -54.14
N LEU A 242 -18.31 25.22 -53.02
CA LEU A 242 -18.21 23.79 -52.69
C LEU A 242 -18.95 22.92 -53.70
N ARG A 243 -20.17 23.30 -54.10
CA ARG A 243 -20.95 22.59 -55.14
C ARG A 243 -20.22 22.57 -56.47
N TYR A 244 -19.66 23.70 -56.89
CA TYR A 244 -18.86 23.78 -58.11
C TYR A 244 -17.60 22.90 -58.01
N TYR A 245 -16.79 23.08 -56.97
CA TYR A 245 -15.57 22.31 -56.75
C TYR A 245 -15.86 20.80 -56.65
N GLY A 246 -16.85 20.38 -55.87
CA GLY A 246 -17.22 18.98 -55.70
C GLY A 246 -17.80 18.35 -56.98
N THR A 247 -18.50 19.12 -57.80
CA THR A 247 -19.02 18.65 -59.09
C THR A 247 -17.87 18.45 -60.08
N GLU A 248 -17.02 19.46 -60.24
CA GLU A 248 -15.88 19.41 -61.15
C GLU A 248 -14.84 18.38 -60.69
N TRP A 249 -14.58 18.24 -59.40
CA TRP A 249 -13.74 17.17 -58.84
C TRP A 249 -14.27 15.79 -59.19
N GLY A 250 -15.58 15.57 -59.04
CA GLY A 250 -16.21 14.30 -59.39
C GLY A 250 -16.14 13.98 -60.88
N ARG A 251 -16.36 14.98 -61.76
CA ARG A 251 -16.23 14.82 -63.21
C ARG A 251 -14.80 14.54 -63.61
N TYR A 252 -13.87 15.32 -63.09
CA TYR A 252 -12.44 15.23 -63.39
C TYR A 252 -11.86 13.88 -62.94
N THR A 253 -12.11 13.44 -61.71
CA THR A 253 -11.62 12.13 -61.21
C THR A 253 -12.26 10.94 -61.93
N ALA A 254 -13.55 11.03 -62.28
CA ALA A 254 -14.19 10.01 -63.11
C ALA A 254 -13.56 9.95 -64.51
N GLY A 255 -13.37 11.10 -65.18
CA GLY A 255 -12.70 11.18 -66.48
C GLY A 255 -11.26 10.67 -66.43
N LEU A 256 -10.51 11.01 -65.37
CA LEU A 256 -9.15 10.53 -65.14
C LEU A 256 -9.06 9.01 -65.07
N ASP A 257 -10.04 8.30 -64.50
CA ASP A 257 -10.03 6.83 -64.50
C ASP A 257 -10.10 6.26 -65.93
N TYR A 258 -10.90 6.87 -66.81
CA TYR A 258 -10.97 6.48 -68.23
C TYR A 258 -9.71 6.84 -69.01
N VAL A 259 -9.17 8.04 -68.81
CA VAL A 259 -7.90 8.47 -69.43
C VAL A 259 -6.75 7.59 -68.94
N ASN A 260 -6.72 7.24 -67.66
CA ASN A 260 -5.73 6.32 -67.11
C ASN A 260 -5.80 4.93 -67.74
N ARG A 261 -7.01 4.41 -68.00
CA ARG A 261 -7.20 3.15 -68.73
C ARG A 261 -6.79 3.27 -70.20
N LEU A 262 -7.07 4.42 -70.83
CA LEU A 262 -6.66 4.71 -72.20
C LEU A 262 -5.13 4.62 -72.38
N PHE A 263 -4.39 5.18 -71.41
CA PHE A 263 -2.94 5.19 -71.39
C PHE A 263 -2.32 4.06 -70.55
N THR A 264 -3.02 2.92 -70.40
CA THR A 264 -2.49 1.75 -69.66
C THR A 264 -1.14 1.28 -70.21
N TYR A 265 -0.95 1.35 -71.53
CA TYR A 265 0.33 0.99 -72.16
C TYR A 265 1.47 1.93 -71.73
N LEU A 266 1.22 3.26 -71.73
CA LEU A 266 2.16 4.27 -71.24
C LEU A 266 2.52 4.02 -69.77
N ASN A 267 1.50 3.78 -68.93
CA ASN A 267 1.68 3.45 -67.51
C ASN A 267 2.56 2.19 -67.30
N ARG A 268 2.30 1.12 -68.06
CA ARG A 268 2.96 -0.18 -67.88
C ARG A 268 4.40 -0.21 -68.39
N HIS A 269 4.70 0.53 -69.47
CA HIS A 269 5.96 0.37 -70.21
C HIS A 269 6.89 1.57 -70.17
N TRP A 270 6.36 2.79 -70.11
CA TRP A 270 7.17 4.02 -70.05
C TRP A 270 7.25 4.54 -68.62
N VAL A 271 6.12 4.85 -67.97
CA VAL A 271 6.08 5.36 -66.59
C VAL A 271 6.80 4.41 -65.63
N LYS A 272 6.55 3.10 -65.74
CA LYS A 272 7.22 2.11 -64.91
C LYS A 272 8.74 2.14 -65.06
N ARG A 273 9.24 2.25 -66.30
CA ARG A 273 10.68 2.29 -66.59
C ARG A 273 11.34 3.56 -66.06
N GLU A 274 10.72 4.70 -66.30
CA GLU A 274 11.22 6.01 -65.84
C GLU A 274 11.30 6.08 -64.31
N ARG A 275 10.39 5.40 -63.61
CA ARG A 275 10.42 5.23 -62.16
C ARG A 275 11.48 4.22 -61.70
N ASP A 276 11.66 3.11 -62.42
CA ASP A 276 12.74 2.14 -62.14
C ASP A 276 14.14 2.76 -62.34
N GLU A 277 14.25 3.85 -63.12
CA GLU A 277 15.44 4.69 -63.32
C GLU A 277 15.58 5.86 -62.31
N ASP A 278 14.79 5.85 -61.23
CA ASP A 278 14.82 6.81 -60.10
C ASP A 278 14.53 8.29 -60.48
N ARG A 279 13.80 8.53 -61.59
CA ARG A 279 13.34 9.89 -61.94
C ARG A 279 12.15 10.30 -61.08
N ARG A 280 12.39 11.23 -60.15
CA ARG A 280 11.33 11.86 -59.34
C ARG A 280 10.44 12.75 -60.20
N GLY A 281 9.13 12.78 -59.90
CA GLY A 281 8.14 13.60 -60.61
C GLY A 281 7.43 12.91 -61.80
N VAL A 282 7.71 11.62 -62.05
CA VAL A 282 6.97 10.82 -63.04
C VAL A 282 5.94 9.93 -62.34
N TYR A 283 4.67 10.11 -62.68
CA TYR A 283 3.54 9.49 -62.01
C TYR A 283 2.69 8.67 -63.01
N PRO A 284 2.02 7.59 -62.57
CA PRO A 284 0.95 6.98 -63.36
C PRO A 284 -0.11 8.04 -63.74
N VAL A 285 -0.71 7.92 -64.91
CA VAL A 285 -1.60 8.93 -65.48
C VAL A 285 -2.72 9.40 -64.52
N TYR A 286 -3.31 8.49 -63.75
CA TYR A 286 -4.29 8.87 -62.71
C TYR A 286 -3.67 9.77 -61.63
N THR A 287 -2.55 9.34 -61.03
CA THR A 287 -1.82 10.10 -60.01
C THR A 287 -1.29 11.43 -60.56
N LEU A 288 -0.80 11.44 -61.81
CA LEU A 288 -0.41 12.66 -62.50
C LEU A 288 -1.57 13.64 -62.56
N GLY A 289 -2.76 13.18 -62.96
CA GLY A 289 -3.96 13.99 -62.98
C GLY A 289 -4.32 14.59 -61.61
N LEU A 290 -4.11 13.85 -60.51
CA LEU A 290 -4.29 14.34 -59.15
C LEU A 290 -3.24 15.39 -58.75
N VAL A 291 -1.96 15.18 -59.11
CA VAL A 291 -0.88 16.16 -58.90
C VAL A 291 -1.20 17.46 -59.65
N GLN A 292 -1.63 17.36 -60.91
CA GLN A 292 -2.02 18.52 -61.70
C GLN A 292 -3.23 19.23 -61.08
N TRP A 293 -4.24 18.50 -60.58
CA TRP A 293 -5.34 19.12 -59.84
C TRP A 293 -4.86 19.83 -58.57
N LYS A 294 -3.95 19.23 -57.80
CA LYS A 294 -3.35 19.81 -56.59
C LYS A 294 -2.68 21.15 -56.91
N GLU A 295 -1.73 21.13 -57.85
CA GLU A 295 -0.89 22.28 -58.20
C GLU A 295 -1.67 23.36 -58.94
N HIS A 296 -2.50 22.95 -59.90
CA HIS A 296 -3.13 23.85 -60.84
C HIS A 296 -4.60 24.15 -60.58
N PHE A 297 -5.25 23.63 -59.54
CA PHE A 297 -6.62 24.04 -59.21
C PHE A 297 -6.84 24.16 -57.71
N PHE A 298 -6.56 23.11 -56.95
CA PHE A 298 -6.72 23.10 -55.49
C PHE A 298 -5.89 24.19 -54.80
N LEU A 299 -4.57 24.24 -55.02
CA LEU A 299 -3.72 25.27 -54.42
C LEU A 299 -4.08 26.69 -54.88
N TYR A 300 -4.61 26.85 -56.10
CA TYR A 300 -5.10 28.15 -56.57
C TYR A 300 -6.34 28.60 -55.79
N VAL A 301 -7.34 27.74 -55.67
CA VAL A 301 -8.58 28.02 -54.92
C VAL A 301 -8.30 28.15 -53.41
N GLN A 302 -7.30 27.42 -52.90
CA GLN A 302 -6.92 27.42 -51.49
C GLN A 302 -5.98 28.57 -51.09
N SER A 303 -5.07 29.01 -51.97
CA SER A 303 -4.11 30.09 -51.67
C SER A 303 -4.76 31.47 -51.55
N LYS A 304 -5.88 31.71 -52.23
CA LYS A 304 -6.71 32.91 -52.01
C LYS A 304 -7.53 32.73 -50.73
N HIS A 305 -7.05 33.26 -49.60
CA HIS A 305 -7.75 33.33 -48.30
C HIS A 305 -8.29 31.99 -47.75
N SER A 306 -7.74 30.84 -48.17
CA SER A 306 -8.31 29.53 -47.82
C SER A 306 -9.80 29.44 -48.14
N LYS A 307 -10.24 29.99 -49.28
CA LYS A 307 -11.67 30.06 -49.65
C LYS A 307 -12.38 28.71 -49.52
N LEU A 308 -11.73 27.62 -49.95
CA LEU A 308 -12.29 26.27 -49.91
C LEU A 308 -12.44 25.75 -48.48
N THR A 309 -11.36 25.77 -47.68
CA THR A 309 -11.43 25.41 -46.25
C THR A 309 -12.38 26.31 -45.48
N GLY A 310 -12.36 27.62 -45.72
CA GLY A 310 -13.24 28.58 -45.07
C GLY A 310 -14.71 28.32 -45.36
N ALA A 311 -15.06 27.94 -46.59
CA ALA A 311 -16.41 27.53 -46.94
C ALA A 311 -16.84 26.27 -46.20
N ILE A 312 -15.96 25.26 -46.06
CA ILE A 312 -16.22 24.05 -45.27
C ILE A 312 -16.45 24.42 -43.80
N LEU A 313 -15.56 25.21 -43.19
CA LEU A 313 -15.67 25.58 -41.78
C LEU A 313 -16.93 26.40 -41.48
N ARG A 314 -17.37 27.27 -42.40
CA ARG A 314 -18.64 28.01 -42.28
C ARG A 314 -19.86 27.09 -42.37
N LEU A 315 -19.86 26.08 -43.24
CA LEU A 315 -20.94 25.09 -43.25
C LEU A 315 -20.96 24.27 -41.95
N VAL A 316 -19.81 23.86 -41.44
CA VAL A 316 -19.72 23.16 -40.14
C VAL A 316 -20.23 24.05 -39.00
N GLU A 317 -19.91 25.35 -39.00
CA GLU A 317 -20.42 26.29 -38.01
C GLU A 317 -21.94 26.47 -38.10
N ARG A 318 -22.51 26.55 -39.31
CA ARG A 318 -23.97 26.56 -39.53
C ARG A 318 -24.63 25.29 -38.99
N GLU A 319 -24.01 24.12 -39.21
CA GLU A 319 -24.49 22.85 -38.64
C GLU A 319 -24.42 22.82 -37.11
N ARG A 320 -23.36 23.38 -36.50
CA ARG A 320 -23.26 23.54 -35.03
C ARG A 320 -24.35 24.43 -34.45
N ASN A 321 -24.79 25.42 -35.22
CA ASN A 321 -25.91 26.30 -34.85
C ASN A 321 -27.29 25.69 -35.15
N GLY A 322 -27.34 24.43 -35.60
CA GLY A 322 -28.59 23.69 -35.83
C GLY A 322 -29.17 23.81 -37.23
N GLU A 323 -28.46 24.40 -38.19
CA GLU A 323 -28.89 24.43 -39.59
C GLU A 323 -28.62 23.09 -40.30
N THR A 324 -29.51 22.70 -41.20
CA THR A 324 -29.30 21.53 -42.06
C THR A 324 -28.34 21.86 -43.21
N ILE A 325 -27.23 21.13 -43.32
CA ILE A 325 -26.25 21.28 -44.40
C ILE A 325 -26.20 20.03 -45.30
N ASP A 326 -25.66 20.20 -46.50
CA ASP A 326 -25.37 19.10 -47.42
C ASP A 326 -24.09 18.36 -46.97
N GLN A 327 -24.24 17.39 -46.07
CA GLN A 327 -23.14 16.62 -45.48
C GLN A 327 -22.37 15.79 -46.51
N ASP A 328 -23.06 15.30 -47.56
CA ASP A 328 -22.44 14.53 -48.65
C ASP A 328 -21.53 15.41 -49.50
N LEU A 329 -21.93 16.67 -49.72
CA LEU A 329 -21.08 17.66 -50.37
C LEU A 329 -19.81 17.92 -49.56
N VAL A 330 -19.93 18.14 -48.25
CA VAL A 330 -18.77 18.35 -47.36
C VAL A 330 -17.85 17.13 -47.42
N LYS A 331 -18.38 15.92 -47.22
CA LYS A 331 -17.63 14.67 -47.30
C LYS A 331 -16.88 14.53 -48.62
N LYS A 332 -17.55 14.78 -49.75
CA LYS A 332 -16.95 14.68 -51.09
C LYS A 332 -15.78 15.65 -51.27
N VAL A 333 -15.90 16.86 -50.76
CA VAL A 333 -14.80 17.85 -50.81
C VAL A 333 -13.68 17.44 -49.86
N VAL A 334 -13.97 16.99 -48.64
CA VAL A 334 -12.97 16.53 -47.66
C VAL A 334 -12.20 15.31 -48.18
N ASP A 335 -12.88 14.34 -48.80
CA ASP A 335 -12.24 13.17 -49.41
C ASP A 335 -11.25 13.59 -50.52
N SER A 336 -11.48 14.72 -51.20
CA SER A 336 -10.50 15.27 -52.14
C SER A 336 -9.21 15.72 -51.46
N PHE A 337 -9.27 16.31 -50.26
CA PHE A 337 -8.08 16.73 -49.52
C PHE A 337 -7.23 15.52 -49.09
N VAL A 338 -7.88 14.40 -48.78
CA VAL A 338 -7.22 13.13 -48.47
C VAL A 338 -6.57 12.53 -49.72
N LEU A 339 -7.30 12.49 -50.85
CA LEU A 339 -6.81 11.93 -52.11
C LEU A 339 -5.66 12.74 -52.76
N LEU A 340 -5.57 14.04 -52.47
CA LEU A 340 -4.49 14.91 -52.97
C LEU A 340 -3.19 14.78 -52.16
N GLY A 341 -3.21 14.07 -51.04
CA GLY A 341 -2.02 13.76 -50.26
C GLY A 341 -1.30 12.53 -50.81
N LEU A 342 -0.15 12.76 -51.45
CA LEU A 342 0.70 11.73 -52.03
C LEU A 342 2.05 11.73 -51.31
N ASP A 343 2.58 10.56 -51.01
CA ASP A 343 3.94 10.40 -50.46
C ASP A 343 4.95 10.49 -51.63
N GLU A 344 5.91 11.42 -51.52
CA GLU A 344 6.90 11.68 -52.58
C GLU A 344 7.89 10.52 -52.77
N GLU A 345 8.08 9.68 -51.74
CA GLU A 345 8.95 8.50 -51.78
C GLU A 345 8.18 7.23 -52.18
N ASP A 346 6.90 7.12 -51.80
CA ASP A 346 6.04 5.99 -52.15
C ASP A 346 4.65 6.41 -52.66
N ILE A 347 4.54 6.54 -53.99
CA ILE A 347 3.28 6.89 -54.69
C ILE A 347 2.12 5.89 -54.43
N SER A 348 2.40 4.67 -53.95
CA SER A 348 1.36 3.70 -53.59
C SER A 348 0.75 3.96 -52.20
N LYS A 349 1.37 4.83 -51.42
CA LYS A 349 0.97 5.18 -50.06
C LYS A 349 0.31 6.56 -50.05
N ALA A 350 -0.94 6.61 -49.57
CA ALA A 350 -1.62 7.87 -49.33
C ALA A 350 -0.95 8.62 -48.18
N SER A 351 -0.71 9.92 -48.35
CA SER A 351 -0.30 10.83 -47.27
C SER A 351 -1.51 11.65 -46.81
N LEU A 352 -1.55 12.01 -45.52
CA LEU A 352 -2.58 12.91 -44.99
C LEU A 352 -2.10 14.36 -44.90
N ASP A 353 -0.93 14.71 -45.44
CA ASP A 353 -0.33 16.03 -45.23
C ASP A 353 -1.21 17.19 -45.73
N VAL A 354 -1.79 17.05 -46.93
CA VAL A 354 -2.70 18.04 -47.51
C VAL A 354 -3.96 18.21 -46.65
N TYR A 355 -4.53 17.10 -46.16
CA TYR A 355 -5.66 17.13 -45.23
C TYR A 355 -5.28 17.76 -43.88
N ARG A 356 -4.14 17.38 -43.31
CA ARG A 356 -3.66 17.86 -42.00
C ARG A 356 -3.37 19.36 -42.02
N GLU A 357 -2.70 19.84 -43.06
CA GLU A 357 -2.30 21.23 -43.21
C GLU A 357 -3.48 22.14 -43.52
N HIS A 358 -4.27 21.79 -44.54
CA HIS A 358 -5.29 22.70 -45.06
C HIS A 358 -6.67 22.51 -44.45
N LEU A 359 -6.96 21.43 -43.72
CA LEU A 359 -8.28 21.20 -43.14
C LEU A 359 -8.24 20.83 -41.64
N GLU A 360 -7.48 19.83 -41.22
CA GLU A 360 -7.47 19.35 -39.83
C GLU A 360 -7.02 20.44 -38.84
N LYS A 361 -5.89 21.10 -39.09
CA LYS A 361 -5.38 22.19 -38.24
C LYS A 361 -6.36 23.37 -38.16
N PRO A 362 -6.87 23.93 -39.28
CA PRO A 362 -7.91 24.96 -39.26
C PRO A 362 -9.19 24.55 -38.55
N PHE A 363 -9.64 23.30 -38.74
CA PHE A 363 -10.81 22.74 -38.09
C PHE A 363 -10.65 22.67 -36.57
N LEU A 364 -9.53 22.13 -36.06
CA LEU A 364 -9.28 22.04 -34.63
C LEU A 364 -9.23 23.44 -33.97
N ASN A 365 -8.55 24.40 -34.59
CA ASN A 365 -8.44 25.78 -34.08
C ASN A 365 -9.79 26.51 -34.06
N THR A 366 -10.60 26.37 -35.11
CA THR A 366 -11.95 26.97 -35.14
C THR A 366 -12.91 26.31 -34.16
N THR A 367 -12.80 25.00 -33.98
CA THR A 367 -13.59 24.23 -33.01
C THR A 367 -13.26 24.63 -31.57
N GLU A 368 -11.97 24.78 -31.25
CA GLU A 368 -11.52 25.27 -29.94
C GLU A 368 -12.09 26.67 -29.65
N LYS A 369 -11.98 27.60 -30.60
CA LYS A 369 -12.52 28.97 -30.45
C LYS A 369 -14.02 29.00 -30.28
N TYR A 370 -14.75 28.21 -31.08
CA TYR A 370 -16.21 28.12 -31.01
C TYR A 370 -16.66 27.64 -29.62
N TYR A 371 -16.13 26.50 -29.16
CA TYR A 371 -16.53 25.98 -27.86
C TYR A 371 -16.04 26.87 -26.72
N LYS A 372 -14.87 27.51 -26.80
CA LYS A 372 -14.49 28.49 -25.77
C LYS A 372 -15.55 29.58 -25.56
N GLN A 373 -16.08 30.16 -26.64
CA GLN A 373 -17.10 31.20 -26.58
C GLN A 373 -18.46 30.66 -26.11
N VAL A 374 -18.86 29.48 -26.59
CA VAL A 374 -20.11 28.82 -26.18
C VAL A 374 -20.06 28.45 -24.71
N LEU A 375 -18.93 27.94 -24.21
CA LEU A 375 -18.75 27.51 -22.83
C LEU A 375 -18.73 28.69 -21.85
N GLU A 376 -18.11 29.81 -22.21
CA GLU A 376 -18.17 31.06 -21.43
C GLU A 376 -19.62 31.57 -21.28
N ARG A 377 -20.44 31.45 -22.33
CA ARG A 377 -21.88 31.80 -22.28
C ARG A 377 -22.70 30.82 -21.44
N ILE A 378 -22.48 29.50 -21.61
CA ILE A 378 -23.27 28.47 -20.91
C ILE A 378 -23.06 28.54 -19.39
N ILE A 379 -21.83 28.76 -18.91
CA ILE A 379 -21.55 28.89 -17.47
C ILE A 379 -22.14 30.18 -16.89
N ALA A 380 -22.25 31.24 -17.68
CA ALA A 380 -22.89 32.48 -17.24
C ALA A 380 -24.41 32.32 -17.05
N GLU A 381 -25.04 31.38 -17.77
CA GLU A 381 -26.51 31.26 -17.86
C GLU A 381 -27.08 29.99 -17.20
N ASN A 382 -26.27 28.94 -16.97
CA ASN A 382 -26.74 27.63 -16.52
C ASN A 382 -25.91 27.06 -15.35
N SER A 383 -26.45 26.04 -14.68
CA SER A 383 -25.74 25.34 -13.60
C SER A 383 -24.55 24.52 -14.14
N VAL A 384 -23.58 24.22 -13.27
CA VAL A 384 -22.43 23.35 -13.60
C VAL A 384 -22.88 21.95 -14.09
N TYR A 385 -24.03 21.48 -13.62
CA TYR A 385 -24.66 20.23 -14.08
C TYR A 385 -25.15 20.33 -15.54
N ASP A 386 -25.89 21.38 -15.87
CA ASP A 386 -26.37 21.61 -17.24
C ASP A 386 -25.21 21.80 -18.21
N TYR A 387 -24.12 22.41 -17.72
CA TYR A 387 -22.87 22.55 -18.45
C TYR A 387 -22.23 21.19 -18.77
N LEU A 388 -22.07 20.31 -17.78
CA LEU A 388 -21.46 18.99 -17.96
C LEU A 388 -22.27 18.10 -18.91
N LYS A 389 -23.59 18.13 -18.80
CA LYS A 389 -24.47 17.40 -19.72
C LYS A 389 -24.34 17.92 -21.16
N LYS A 390 -24.33 19.25 -21.35
CA LYS A 390 -24.12 19.87 -22.65
C LYS A 390 -22.72 19.58 -23.20
N ALA A 391 -21.69 19.55 -22.36
CA ALA A 391 -20.33 19.21 -22.77
C ALA A 391 -20.22 17.78 -23.32
N ASP A 392 -20.90 16.81 -22.69
CA ASP A 392 -20.96 15.43 -23.19
C ASP A 392 -21.71 15.33 -24.52
N GLU A 393 -22.86 16.01 -24.63
CA GLU A 393 -23.63 16.12 -25.87
C GLU A 393 -22.78 16.75 -26.99
N HIS A 394 -22.04 17.81 -26.71
CA HIS A 394 -21.14 18.46 -27.67
C HIS A 394 -19.97 17.56 -28.11
N LEU A 395 -19.34 16.83 -27.20
CA LEU A 395 -18.28 15.87 -27.55
C LEU A 395 -18.81 14.75 -28.44
N LYS A 396 -20.02 14.26 -28.15
CA LYS A 396 -20.69 13.25 -28.98
C LYS A 396 -21.03 13.79 -30.36
N GLU A 397 -21.59 14.99 -30.45
CA GLU A 397 -21.91 15.63 -31.72
C GLU A 397 -20.66 15.87 -32.59
N GLU A 398 -19.55 16.32 -31.99
CA GLU A 398 -18.28 16.45 -32.73
C GLU A 398 -17.73 15.10 -33.17
N GLY A 399 -17.88 14.05 -32.35
CA GLY A 399 -17.55 12.68 -32.73
C GLY A 399 -18.36 12.19 -33.93
N ASP A 400 -19.67 12.45 -33.94
CA ASP A 400 -20.56 12.13 -35.06
C ASP A 400 -20.21 12.92 -36.33
N ARG A 401 -19.83 14.20 -36.20
CA ARG A 401 -19.35 15.04 -37.32
C ARG A 401 -18.08 14.46 -37.95
N VAL A 402 -17.14 13.99 -37.11
CA VAL A 402 -15.92 13.33 -37.60
C VAL A 402 -16.26 12.08 -38.40
N ASP A 403 -17.13 11.22 -37.87
CA ASP A 403 -17.50 9.96 -38.55
C ASP A 403 -18.24 10.18 -39.87
N ARG A 404 -19.01 11.27 -39.99
CA ARG A 404 -19.77 11.59 -41.21
C ARG A 404 -18.86 12.07 -42.34
N TYR A 405 -18.03 13.09 -42.11
CA TYR A 405 -17.36 13.80 -43.20
C TYR A 405 -15.88 14.16 -42.97
N LEU A 406 -15.23 13.76 -41.86
CA LEU A 406 -13.79 13.97 -41.64
C LEU A 406 -13.01 12.65 -41.61
N ASN A 407 -11.67 12.74 -41.53
CA ASN A 407 -10.82 11.58 -41.33
C ASN A 407 -10.88 11.10 -39.87
N THR A 408 -10.93 9.78 -39.65
CA THR A 408 -11.01 9.17 -38.32
C THR A 408 -9.83 9.52 -37.40
N GLU A 409 -8.64 9.82 -37.93
CA GLU A 409 -7.48 10.26 -37.14
C GLU A 409 -7.71 11.60 -36.41
N THR A 410 -8.67 12.40 -36.87
CA THR A 410 -8.97 13.71 -36.27
C THR A 410 -9.73 13.58 -34.94
N ARG A 411 -10.41 12.45 -34.69
CA ARG A 411 -11.19 12.21 -33.46
C ARG A 411 -10.34 12.32 -32.20
N GLU A 412 -9.20 11.63 -32.16
CA GLU A 412 -8.35 11.56 -30.96
C GLU A 412 -7.80 12.94 -30.57
N LYS A 413 -7.34 13.70 -31.57
CA LYS A 413 -6.82 15.07 -31.39
C LYS A 413 -7.89 16.04 -30.89
N LEU A 414 -9.13 15.90 -31.37
CA LEU A 414 -10.26 16.72 -30.95
C LEU A 414 -10.62 16.47 -29.48
N VAL A 415 -10.68 15.21 -29.06
CA VAL A 415 -10.97 14.85 -27.66
C VAL A 415 -9.86 15.33 -26.71
N HIS A 416 -8.59 15.15 -27.11
CA HIS A 416 -7.44 15.61 -26.33
C HIS A 416 -7.39 17.14 -26.17
N MET A 417 -7.93 17.89 -27.13
CA MET A 417 -8.00 19.35 -27.07
C MET A 417 -9.17 19.84 -26.20
N LEU A 418 -10.36 19.26 -26.32
CA LEU A 418 -11.57 19.78 -25.67
C LEU A 418 -11.66 19.43 -24.17
N ILE A 419 -11.25 18.22 -23.76
CA ILE A 419 -11.38 17.77 -22.35
C ILE A 419 -10.67 18.70 -21.35
N PRO A 420 -9.38 19.10 -21.56
CA PRO A 420 -8.70 20.02 -20.65
C PRO A 420 -9.39 21.39 -20.54
N HIS A 421 -10.05 21.85 -21.61
CA HIS A 421 -10.74 23.14 -21.60
C HIS A 421 -12.00 23.11 -20.72
N HIS A 422 -12.81 22.05 -20.86
CA HIS A 422 -13.96 21.83 -19.98
C HIS A 422 -13.53 21.68 -18.51
N PHE A 423 -12.43 20.95 -18.27
CA PHE A 423 -11.91 20.71 -16.93
C PHE A 423 -11.38 21.98 -16.25
N ASN A 424 -10.65 22.82 -17.00
CA ASN A 424 -10.13 24.09 -16.48
C ASN A 424 -11.23 25.11 -16.12
N LEU A 425 -12.35 25.14 -16.87
CA LEU A 425 -13.50 26.00 -16.53
C LEU A 425 -14.25 25.50 -15.28
N ILE A 426 -14.40 24.19 -15.12
CA ILE A 426 -15.02 23.60 -13.90
C ILE A 426 -14.20 23.98 -12.66
N LEU A 427 -12.88 23.89 -12.75
CA LEU A 427 -11.98 24.21 -11.63
C LEU A 427 -11.74 25.71 -11.43
N GLY A 428 -12.03 26.55 -12.43
CA GLY A 428 -11.97 28.01 -12.35
C GLY A 428 -13.25 28.68 -11.83
N SER A 429 -14.36 27.94 -11.77
CA SER A 429 -15.66 28.42 -11.27
C SER A 429 -15.68 28.40 -9.74
N SER A 430 -16.27 29.41 -9.09
CA SER A 430 -16.28 29.53 -7.62
C SER A 430 -16.82 28.26 -6.94
N GLU A 431 -16.02 27.67 -6.05
CA GLU A 431 -16.26 26.39 -5.36
C GLU A 431 -17.66 26.28 -4.71
N SER A 432 -18.31 27.39 -4.33
CA SER A 432 -19.62 27.39 -3.68
C SER A 432 -20.77 26.84 -4.54
N GLN A 433 -20.62 26.78 -5.87
CA GLN A 433 -21.65 26.24 -6.77
C GLN A 433 -21.51 24.72 -7.03
N MET A 434 -20.39 24.09 -6.65
CA MET A 434 -20.14 22.65 -6.87
C MET A 434 -20.71 21.74 -5.79
N PHE A 435 -20.85 22.24 -4.55
CA PHE A 435 -21.13 21.42 -3.36
C PHE A 435 -22.45 20.60 -3.37
N PRO A 436 -23.56 21.00 -4.02
CA PRO A 436 -24.80 20.20 -3.98
C PRO A 436 -24.92 19.06 -5.00
N TYR A 437 -24.03 18.96 -6.00
CA TYR A 437 -24.34 18.21 -7.24
C TYR A 437 -23.58 16.89 -7.44
N PHE A 438 -22.57 16.58 -6.63
CA PHE A 438 -21.75 15.36 -6.75
C PHE A 438 -22.19 14.20 -5.84
N ASP A 439 -23.38 14.27 -5.23
CA ASP A 439 -23.84 13.34 -4.19
C ASP A 439 -24.55 12.07 -4.74
N LYS A 440 -24.58 11.86 -6.06
CA LYS A 440 -25.20 10.67 -6.68
C LYS A 440 -24.21 9.93 -7.59
N ASP A 441 -23.76 8.76 -7.13
CA ASP A 441 -22.84 7.82 -7.81
C ASP A 441 -23.25 7.48 -9.27
N GLU A 442 -24.54 7.60 -9.60
CA GLU A 442 -25.09 7.26 -10.92
C GLU A 442 -24.72 8.27 -12.02
N ASP A 443 -24.52 9.54 -11.67
CA ASP A 443 -24.20 10.61 -12.63
C ASP A 443 -22.69 10.66 -12.95
N LEU A 444 -21.84 10.33 -11.97
CA LEU A 444 -20.40 10.12 -12.16
C LEU A 444 -20.12 8.92 -13.07
N GLN A 445 -20.90 7.83 -12.94
CA GLN A 445 -20.79 6.66 -13.83
C GLN A 445 -21.11 7.00 -15.29
N LYS A 446 -22.08 7.87 -15.56
CA LYS A 446 -22.44 8.30 -16.92
C LYS A 446 -21.31 9.10 -17.57
N ILE A 447 -20.72 10.05 -16.85
CA ILE A 447 -19.57 10.85 -17.33
C ILE A 447 -18.35 9.96 -17.58
N CYS A 448 -18.03 9.03 -16.68
CA CYS A 448 -16.99 8.02 -16.91
C CYS A 448 -17.26 7.13 -18.12
N SER A 449 -18.52 6.72 -18.32
CA SER A 449 -18.90 5.86 -19.44
C SER A 449 -18.76 6.54 -20.79
N ALA A 450 -19.03 7.86 -20.86
CA ALA A 450 -18.87 8.66 -22.05
C ALA A 450 -17.40 8.98 -22.35
N ALA A 451 -16.59 9.31 -21.33
CA ALA A 451 -15.14 9.45 -21.48
C ALA A 451 -14.49 8.13 -21.97
N ARG A 452 -14.95 6.99 -21.46
CA ARG A 452 -14.51 5.64 -21.87
C ARG A 452 -14.91 5.25 -23.29
N ALA A 453 -16.02 5.80 -23.80
CA ALA A 453 -16.42 5.55 -25.19
C ALA A 453 -15.45 6.17 -26.21
N ASN A 454 -14.67 7.17 -25.79
CA ASN A 454 -13.85 8.01 -26.67
C ASN A 454 -12.33 7.94 -26.40
N MET A 455 -11.84 7.31 -25.32
CA MET A 455 -10.41 7.18 -24.98
C MET A 455 -10.07 5.82 -24.34
N LYS A 456 -8.81 5.35 -24.48
CA LYS A 456 -8.31 4.17 -23.75
C LYS A 456 -7.94 4.56 -22.30
N ASP A 457 -8.22 3.67 -21.35
CA ASP A 457 -8.01 3.90 -19.90
C ASP A 457 -6.56 4.32 -19.53
N LEU A 458 -5.54 3.86 -20.28
CA LEU A 458 -4.13 4.21 -20.07
C LEU A 458 -3.84 5.68 -20.43
N ASP A 459 -4.41 6.16 -21.55
CA ASP A 459 -4.20 7.53 -22.02
C ASP A 459 -4.88 8.52 -21.07
N LEU A 460 -6.04 8.14 -20.53
CA LEU A 460 -6.74 8.90 -19.49
C LEU A 460 -5.90 9.03 -18.21
N TYR A 461 -5.29 7.95 -17.75
CA TYR A 461 -4.41 7.97 -16.57
C TYR A 461 -3.19 8.87 -16.80
N ASN A 462 -2.52 8.76 -17.96
CA ASN A 462 -1.35 9.58 -18.30
C ASN A 462 -1.69 11.07 -18.43
N ASN A 463 -2.85 11.40 -19.01
CA ASN A 463 -3.32 12.79 -19.10
C ASN A 463 -3.58 13.37 -17.71
N LEU A 464 -4.11 12.56 -16.78
CA LEU A 464 -4.32 12.97 -15.41
C LEU A 464 -2.99 13.24 -14.67
N VAL A 465 -1.97 12.41 -14.91
CA VAL A 465 -0.60 12.67 -14.42
C VAL A 465 -0.08 14.00 -14.94
N GLN A 466 -0.12 14.23 -16.26
CA GLN A 466 0.35 15.48 -16.87
C GLN A 466 -0.39 16.71 -16.36
N TYR A 467 -1.69 16.58 -16.08
CA TYR A 467 -2.49 17.64 -15.48
C TYR A 467 -1.97 18.03 -14.08
N PHE A 468 -1.77 17.05 -13.19
CA PHE A 468 -1.22 17.33 -11.85
C PHE A 468 0.16 17.99 -11.93
N ILE A 469 1.06 17.48 -12.79
CA ILE A 469 2.40 18.04 -12.99
C ILE A 469 2.33 19.50 -13.44
N THR A 470 1.53 19.80 -14.48
CA THR A 470 1.37 21.15 -15.02
C THR A 470 0.85 22.13 -13.97
N ARG A 471 -0.13 21.69 -13.16
CA ARG A 471 -0.67 22.51 -12.07
C ARG A 471 0.37 22.79 -10.99
N LEU A 472 1.15 21.79 -10.58
CA LEU A 472 2.17 21.94 -9.54
C LEU A 472 3.33 22.84 -9.99
N GLN A 473 3.67 22.86 -11.29
CA GLN A 473 4.65 23.79 -11.85
C GLN A 473 4.25 25.26 -11.65
N GLN A 474 2.96 25.58 -11.76
CA GLN A 474 2.45 26.95 -11.49
C GLN A 474 2.56 27.32 -10.01
N LEU A 475 2.42 26.35 -9.10
CA LEU A 475 2.55 26.59 -7.65
C LEU A 475 4.01 26.78 -7.22
N LYS A 476 4.96 26.09 -7.88
CA LYS A 476 6.40 26.23 -7.63
C LYS A 476 6.89 27.65 -7.81
N SER A 477 6.59 28.26 -8.95
CA SER A 477 7.12 29.59 -9.30
C SER A 477 6.70 30.67 -8.29
N ARG A 478 5.50 30.55 -7.72
CA ARG A 478 5.00 31.45 -6.67
C ARG A 478 5.63 31.19 -5.30
N SER A 479 6.06 29.96 -5.01
CA SER A 479 6.67 29.58 -3.73
C SER A 479 8.11 30.08 -3.56
N ASP A 480 8.84 30.34 -4.65
CA ASP A 480 10.28 30.61 -4.61
C ASP A 480 10.67 31.88 -3.83
N GLY A 481 9.77 32.87 -3.79
CA GLY A 481 9.97 34.12 -3.04
C GLY A 481 9.55 34.08 -1.57
N LEU A 482 8.92 33.01 -1.10
CA LEU A 482 8.34 32.93 0.25
C LEU A 482 9.29 32.23 1.24
N GLN A 483 9.33 32.70 2.48
CA GLN A 483 10.09 32.11 3.60
C GLN A 483 9.22 32.03 4.87
N ASP A 484 9.66 31.22 5.83
CA ASP A 484 9.11 31.15 7.19
C ASP A 484 7.58 31.00 7.25
N GLU A 485 6.91 31.77 8.09
CA GLU A 485 5.47 31.68 8.29
C GLU A 485 4.67 32.00 7.01
N ALA A 486 5.16 32.91 6.16
CA ALA A 486 4.52 33.21 4.88
C ALA A 486 4.56 32.01 3.93
N LEU A 487 5.67 31.27 3.92
CA LEU A 487 5.78 30.01 3.18
C LEU A 487 4.84 28.95 3.75
N LEU A 488 4.75 28.81 5.06
CA LEU A 488 3.85 27.83 5.70
C LEU A 488 2.38 28.13 5.40
N ARG A 489 1.95 29.40 5.51
CA ARG A 489 0.57 29.83 5.19
C ARG A 489 0.22 29.53 3.73
N TYR A 490 1.13 29.85 2.81
CA TYR A 490 0.95 29.56 1.39
C TYR A 490 0.89 28.05 1.14
N TYR A 491 1.85 27.29 1.67
CA TYR A 491 1.89 25.84 1.51
C TYR A 491 0.63 25.18 2.08
N GLY A 492 0.21 25.54 3.30
CA GLY A 492 -0.96 24.98 3.96
C GLY A 492 -2.26 25.30 3.22
N ALA A 493 -2.43 26.53 2.74
CA ALA A 493 -3.61 26.91 1.96
C ALA A 493 -3.68 26.15 0.61
N GLU A 494 -2.55 26.03 -0.09
CA GLU A 494 -2.51 25.30 -1.36
C GLU A 494 -2.60 23.78 -1.15
N TRP A 495 -2.11 23.25 -0.03
CA TRP A 495 -2.28 21.85 0.35
C TRP A 495 -3.74 21.48 0.56
N ASP A 496 -4.49 22.27 1.32
CA ASP A 496 -5.93 22.03 1.55
C ASP A 496 -6.70 22.09 0.23
N ARG A 497 -6.45 23.12 -0.59
CA ARG A 497 -7.08 23.26 -1.91
C ARG A 497 -6.77 22.08 -2.81
N TYR A 498 -5.51 21.67 -2.87
CA TYR A 498 -5.06 20.59 -3.74
C TYR A 498 -5.60 19.23 -3.29
N THR A 499 -5.52 18.89 -2.00
CA THR A 499 -6.02 17.61 -1.46
C THR A 499 -7.54 17.51 -1.54
N THR A 500 -8.25 18.60 -1.27
CA THR A 500 -9.71 18.69 -1.46
C THR A 500 -10.07 18.46 -2.93
N SER A 501 -9.39 19.15 -3.85
CA SER A 501 -9.58 18.95 -5.30
C SER A 501 -9.27 17.51 -5.73
N ALA A 502 -8.19 16.93 -5.20
CA ALA A 502 -7.78 15.57 -5.49
C ALA A 502 -8.80 14.52 -5.02
N ASP A 503 -9.47 14.75 -3.89
CA ASP A 503 -10.55 13.85 -3.42
C ASP A 503 -11.73 13.85 -4.40
N TYR A 504 -12.16 15.01 -4.88
CA TYR A 504 -13.21 15.11 -5.89
C TYR A 504 -12.81 14.46 -7.22
N ILE A 505 -11.58 14.70 -7.68
CA ILE A 505 -11.04 14.05 -8.87
C ILE A 505 -11.01 12.52 -8.67
N ASN A 506 -10.62 12.05 -7.49
CA ASN A 506 -10.63 10.62 -7.17
C ASN A 506 -12.05 10.02 -7.20
N ARG A 507 -13.07 10.74 -6.74
CA ARG A 507 -14.47 10.32 -6.88
C ARG A 507 -14.91 10.29 -8.35
N LEU A 508 -14.55 11.31 -9.12
CA LEU A 508 -14.85 11.38 -10.55
C LEU A 508 -14.21 10.22 -11.33
N PHE A 509 -13.00 9.81 -10.95
CA PHE A 509 -12.28 8.70 -11.58
C PHE A 509 -12.27 7.43 -10.73
N ALA A 510 -13.28 7.25 -9.86
CA ALA A 510 -13.34 6.09 -8.96
C ALA A 510 -13.35 4.75 -9.73
N TYR A 511 -13.95 4.72 -10.92
CA TYR A 511 -13.90 3.55 -11.80
C TYR A 511 -12.46 3.23 -12.24
N LEU A 512 -11.68 4.25 -12.63
CA LEU A 512 -10.28 4.08 -13.03
C LEU A 512 -9.47 3.51 -11.86
N SER A 513 -9.62 4.09 -10.66
CA SER A 513 -8.99 3.61 -9.42
C SER A 513 -9.41 2.17 -9.06
N ARG A 514 -10.68 1.82 -9.21
CA ARG A 514 -11.23 0.54 -8.73
C ARG A 514 -10.96 -0.63 -9.67
N TYR A 515 -10.95 -0.40 -10.98
CA TYR A 515 -10.88 -1.47 -11.98
C TYR A 515 -9.59 -1.46 -12.78
N TRP A 516 -9.20 -0.31 -13.34
CA TRP A 516 -8.01 -0.24 -14.20
C TRP A 516 -6.72 -0.26 -13.37
N VAL A 517 -6.58 0.68 -12.42
CA VAL A 517 -5.41 0.77 -11.53
C VAL A 517 -5.21 -0.56 -10.80
N LYS A 518 -6.28 -1.13 -10.24
CA LYS A 518 -6.23 -2.43 -9.57
C LYS A 518 -5.70 -3.54 -10.50
N ARG A 519 -6.23 -3.64 -11.72
CA ARG A 519 -5.77 -4.63 -12.71
C ARG A 519 -4.29 -4.44 -13.07
N GLU A 520 -3.86 -3.21 -13.35
CA GLU A 520 -2.45 -2.97 -13.73
C GLU A 520 -1.48 -3.29 -12.59
N ARG A 521 -1.87 -3.02 -11.34
CA ARG A 521 -1.11 -3.42 -10.15
C ARG A 521 -1.10 -4.93 -9.96
N ASP A 522 -2.23 -5.62 -10.14
CA ASP A 522 -2.32 -7.09 -10.06
C ASP A 522 -1.44 -7.77 -11.15
N VAL A 523 -1.22 -7.09 -12.27
CA VAL A 523 -0.32 -7.50 -13.36
C VAL A 523 1.16 -7.19 -13.06
N GLY A 524 1.46 -6.52 -11.94
CA GLY A 524 2.81 -6.21 -11.49
C GLY A 524 3.42 -4.93 -12.06
N ARG A 525 2.60 -3.99 -12.56
CA ARG A 525 3.12 -2.67 -12.95
C ARG A 525 3.35 -1.80 -11.71
N GLU A 526 4.61 -1.47 -11.47
CA GLU A 526 5.03 -0.49 -10.47
C GLU A 526 4.71 0.95 -10.92
N GLY A 527 4.55 1.87 -9.96
CA GLY A 527 4.28 3.29 -10.24
C GLY A 527 2.84 3.62 -10.65
N VAL A 528 1.91 2.66 -10.56
CA VAL A 528 0.48 2.87 -10.82
C VAL A 528 -0.28 2.97 -9.51
N TYR A 529 -0.93 4.11 -9.27
CA TYR A 529 -1.56 4.47 -7.99
C TYR A 529 -3.05 4.78 -8.18
N PRO A 530 -3.89 4.55 -7.16
CA PRO A 530 -5.25 5.11 -7.13
C PRO A 530 -5.19 6.62 -7.28
N VAL A 531 -6.22 7.23 -7.87
CA VAL A 531 -6.17 8.64 -8.30
C VAL A 531 -5.84 9.62 -7.16
N TYR A 532 -6.41 9.42 -5.96
CA TYR A 532 -6.05 10.25 -4.81
C TYR A 532 -4.58 10.08 -4.40
N THR A 533 -4.12 8.82 -4.27
CA THR A 533 -2.72 8.51 -3.96
C THR A 533 -1.78 9.06 -5.04
N LEU A 534 -2.15 8.97 -6.31
CA LEU A 534 -1.40 9.55 -7.42
C LEU A 534 -1.22 11.05 -7.21
N ALA A 535 -2.29 11.77 -6.87
CA ALA A 535 -2.20 13.19 -6.58
C ALA A 535 -1.21 13.50 -5.44
N LEU A 536 -1.19 12.67 -4.39
CA LEU A 536 -0.22 12.79 -3.28
C LEU A 536 1.22 12.50 -3.72
N VAL A 537 1.44 11.46 -4.55
CA VAL A 537 2.75 11.16 -5.17
C VAL A 537 3.23 12.36 -5.98
N GLN A 538 2.37 12.91 -6.84
CA GLN A 538 2.71 14.06 -7.66
C GLN A 538 3.03 15.30 -6.80
N TRP A 539 2.27 15.54 -5.73
CA TRP A 539 2.59 16.61 -4.77
C TRP A 539 3.94 16.38 -4.09
N LYS A 540 4.22 15.15 -3.63
CA LYS A 540 5.49 14.75 -3.01
C LYS A 540 6.66 15.06 -3.94
N GLU A 541 6.66 14.46 -5.12
CA GLU A 541 7.76 14.48 -6.07
C GLU A 541 8.00 15.86 -6.65
N HIS A 542 6.91 16.52 -7.07
CA HIS A 542 7.05 17.77 -7.77
C HIS A 542 7.07 18.96 -6.82
N PHE A 543 6.19 19.08 -5.82
CA PHE A 543 6.13 20.31 -5.01
C PHE A 543 6.81 20.21 -3.65
N PHE A 544 6.46 19.21 -2.83
CA PHE A 544 7.02 19.06 -1.48
C PHE A 544 8.54 18.87 -1.50
N LEU A 545 9.08 17.90 -2.26
CA LEU A 545 10.52 17.68 -2.33
C LEU A 545 11.26 18.89 -2.93
N TYR A 546 10.63 19.65 -3.83
CA TYR A 546 11.22 20.90 -4.34
C TYR A 546 11.36 21.96 -3.24
N VAL A 547 10.32 22.19 -2.44
CA VAL A 547 10.37 23.15 -1.33
C VAL A 547 11.26 22.66 -0.20
N GLN A 548 11.25 21.35 0.09
CA GLN A 548 12.03 20.72 1.16
C GLN A 548 13.51 20.57 0.83
N SER A 549 13.88 20.18 -0.40
CA SER A 549 15.29 19.98 -0.80
C SER A 549 16.11 21.28 -0.78
N LYS A 550 15.47 22.44 -0.97
CA LYS A 550 16.11 23.75 -0.78
C LYS A 550 16.32 24.02 0.72
N HIS A 551 17.44 23.55 1.28
CA HIS A 551 17.86 23.82 2.66
C HIS A 551 16.85 23.43 3.76
N SER A 552 15.99 22.45 3.53
CA SER A 552 14.92 22.09 4.49
C SER A 552 14.04 23.29 4.84
N LYS A 553 13.72 24.16 3.86
CA LYS A 553 12.98 25.41 4.10
C LYS A 553 11.66 25.19 4.82
N LEU A 554 10.90 24.16 4.42
CA LEU A 554 9.59 23.87 5.01
C LEU A 554 9.72 23.36 6.44
N SER A 555 10.47 22.27 6.67
CA SER A 555 10.67 21.77 8.04
C SER A 555 11.40 22.76 8.95
N GLY A 556 12.39 23.50 8.43
CA GLY A 556 13.07 24.57 9.16
C GLY A 556 12.13 25.71 9.57
N ALA A 557 11.17 26.10 8.74
CA ALA A 557 10.16 27.09 9.10
C ALA A 557 9.25 26.58 10.23
N VAL A 558 8.84 25.30 10.17
CA VAL A 558 8.07 24.65 11.25
C VAL A 558 8.87 24.66 12.55
N LEU A 559 10.14 24.24 12.53
CA LEU A 559 11.01 24.20 13.71
C LEU A 559 11.20 25.60 14.32
N ARG A 560 11.34 26.65 13.51
CA ARG A 560 11.43 28.04 14.00
C ARG A 560 10.15 28.51 14.68
N LEU A 561 8.96 28.13 14.18
CA LEU A 561 7.71 28.43 14.88
C LEU A 561 7.63 27.70 16.23
N ILE A 562 8.03 26.43 16.27
CA ILE A 562 8.08 25.67 17.53
C ILE A 562 9.06 26.30 18.52
N GLU A 563 10.22 26.77 18.06
CA GLU A 563 11.19 27.48 18.90
C GLU A 563 10.64 28.80 19.47
N ARG A 564 9.94 29.59 18.65
CA ARG A 564 9.24 30.82 19.10
C ARG A 564 8.19 30.50 20.17
N GLU A 565 7.43 29.42 20.00
CA GLU A 565 6.48 28.97 21.02
C GLU A 565 7.17 28.49 22.31
N ARG A 566 8.33 27.84 22.22
CA ARG A 566 9.15 27.50 23.41
C ARG A 566 9.59 28.74 24.19
N ASN A 567 9.85 29.83 23.49
CA ASN A 567 10.21 31.12 24.07
C ASN A 567 9.00 31.92 24.59
N GLY A 568 7.78 31.37 24.48
CA GLY A 568 6.56 31.98 25.01
C GLY A 568 5.78 32.85 24.03
N GLU A 569 6.17 32.87 22.75
CA GLU A 569 5.39 33.56 21.72
C GLU A 569 4.13 32.77 21.35
N THR A 570 3.06 33.48 20.97
CA THR A 570 1.85 32.84 20.43
C THR A 570 2.04 32.54 18.95
N ILE A 571 1.80 31.30 18.55
CA ILE A 571 1.89 30.83 17.16
C ILE A 571 0.55 30.30 16.67
N ASP A 572 0.39 30.22 15.34
CA ASP A 572 -0.73 29.54 14.70
C ASP A 572 -0.51 28.01 14.76
N GLN A 573 -1.04 27.37 15.81
CA GLN A 573 -0.89 25.93 16.04
C GLN A 573 -1.61 25.09 14.98
N ASP A 574 -2.73 25.58 14.43
CA ASP A 574 -3.48 24.89 13.38
C ASP A 574 -2.69 24.86 12.06
N LEU A 575 -1.98 25.95 11.76
CA LEU A 575 -1.07 25.99 10.62
C LEU A 575 0.06 24.98 10.76
N VAL A 576 0.69 24.88 11.94
CA VAL A 576 1.74 23.89 12.20
C VAL A 576 1.16 22.49 12.03
N LYS A 577 0.03 22.19 12.69
CA LYS A 577 -0.63 20.89 12.59
C LYS A 577 -0.91 20.51 11.14
N LYS A 578 -1.49 21.42 10.35
CA LYS A 578 -1.81 21.18 8.94
C LYS A 578 -0.59 20.84 8.11
N VAL A 579 0.51 21.58 8.30
CA VAL A 579 1.76 21.30 7.61
C VAL A 579 2.31 19.95 8.07
N VAL A 580 2.34 19.64 9.36
CA VAL A 580 2.83 18.35 9.88
C VAL A 580 2.00 17.16 9.37
N ASP A 581 0.67 17.29 9.36
CA ASP A 581 -0.24 16.27 8.84
C ASP A 581 0.04 16.00 7.34
N SER A 582 0.52 16.99 6.57
CA SER A 582 0.96 16.76 5.19
C SER A 582 2.20 15.87 5.10
N PHE A 583 3.19 16.02 6.00
CA PHE A 583 4.38 15.14 6.02
C PHE A 583 4.00 13.69 6.30
N VAL A 584 2.97 13.47 7.14
CA VAL A 584 2.42 12.14 7.45
C VAL A 584 1.69 11.57 6.23
N LEU A 585 0.79 12.34 5.60
CA LEU A 585 -0.01 11.89 4.45
C LEU A 585 0.82 11.62 3.19
N LEU A 586 1.98 12.27 3.04
CA LEU A 586 2.88 12.06 1.91
C LEU A 586 3.74 10.79 2.05
N GLY A 587 3.71 10.12 3.19
CA GLY A 587 4.39 8.84 3.37
C GLY A 587 3.55 7.69 2.83
N LEU A 588 4.09 7.01 1.81
CA LEU A 588 3.47 5.87 1.15
C LEU A 588 4.29 4.61 1.42
N ASP A 589 3.59 3.49 1.60
CA ASP A 589 4.16 2.15 1.65
C ASP A 589 4.07 1.54 0.25
N GLU A 590 5.23 1.18 -0.33
CA GLU A 590 5.32 0.66 -1.71
C GLU A 590 4.69 -0.73 -1.83
N GLU A 591 4.67 -1.50 -0.73
CA GLU A 591 4.07 -2.84 -0.68
C GLU A 591 2.55 -2.74 -0.43
N ASP A 592 2.12 -1.82 0.44
CA ASP A 592 0.71 -1.60 0.78
C ASP A 592 0.29 -0.11 0.70
N ILE A 593 -0.16 0.30 -0.49
CA ILE A 593 -0.67 1.66 -0.75
C ILE A 593 -1.81 2.09 0.20
N GLY A 594 -2.55 1.14 0.79
CA GLY A 594 -3.62 1.44 1.75
C GLY A 594 -3.10 1.82 3.14
N LYS A 595 -1.81 1.60 3.41
CA LYS A 595 -1.17 1.84 4.69
C LYS A 595 -0.34 3.13 4.63
N VAL A 596 -0.62 4.04 5.57
CA VAL A 596 0.19 5.25 5.74
C VAL A 596 1.57 4.85 6.25
N SER A 597 2.60 5.29 5.53
CA SER A 597 3.99 5.17 5.98
C SER A 597 4.41 6.47 6.67
N LEU A 598 5.22 6.38 7.72
CA LEU A 598 5.75 7.55 8.39
C LEU A 598 7.16 7.93 7.90
N ASN A 599 7.65 7.34 6.80
CA ASN A 599 8.99 7.58 6.29
C ASN A 599 9.29 9.07 6.04
N VAL A 600 8.42 9.77 5.30
CA VAL A 600 8.57 11.20 4.98
C VAL A 600 8.57 12.06 6.25
N TYR A 601 7.66 11.77 7.19
CA TYR A 601 7.61 12.43 8.49
C TYR A 601 8.87 12.17 9.31
N LYS A 602 9.31 10.91 9.42
CA LYS A 602 10.48 10.49 10.19
C LYS A 602 11.76 11.14 9.68
N GLU A 603 11.96 11.16 8.38
CA GLU A 603 13.15 11.69 7.72
C GLU A 603 13.20 13.23 7.75
N HIS A 604 12.13 13.90 7.32
CA HIS A 604 12.18 15.33 7.05
C HIS A 604 11.72 16.20 8.22
N LEU A 605 11.03 15.64 9.23
CA LEU A 605 10.52 16.40 10.37
C LEU A 605 10.91 15.81 11.72
N GLU A 606 10.64 14.52 12.00
CA GLU A 606 10.88 13.94 13.34
C GLU A 606 12.36 13.98 13.74
N ALA A 607 13.27 13.49 12.89
CA ALA A 607 14.70 13.49 13.20
C ALA A 607 15.26 14.93 13.37
N PRO A 608 14.98 15.89 12.46
CA PRO A 608 15.35 17.29 12.67
C PRO A 608 14.73 17.92 13.91
N PHE A 609 13.48 17.57 14.24
CA PHE A 609 12.80 18.06 15.44
C PHE A 609 13.48 17.56 16.72
N LEU A 610 13.81 16.27 16.80
CA LEU A 610 14.51 15.70 17.96
C LEU A 610 15.89 16.35 18.15
N ASP A 611 16.67 16.51 17.07
CA ASP A 611 17.99 17.18 17.10
C ASP A 611 17.89 18.66 17.51
N ALA A 612 16.94 19.42 16.94
CA ALA A 612 16.71 20.81 17.31
C ALA A 612 16.25 20.94 18.77
N THR A 613 15.46 19.98 19.26
CA THR A 613 14.99 19.95 20.64
C THR A 613 16.12 19.67 21.63
N GLU A 614 16.98 18.69 21.34
CA GLU A 614 18.17 18.40 22.14
C GLU A 614 19.09 19.63 22.21
N LYS A 615 19.35 20.28 21.06
CA LYS A 615 20.18 21.51 20.99
C LYS A 615 19.58 22.67 21.77
N TYR A 616 18.27 22.91 21.62
CA TYR A 616 17.57 23.98 22.34
C TYR A 616 17.72 23.79 23.85
N TYR A 617 17.45 22.60 24.36
CA TYR A 617 17.56 22.34 25.79
C TYR A 617 19.01 22.36 26.25
N LYS A 618 19.95 21.83 25.47
CA LYS A 618 21.39 21.94 25.76
C LYS A 618 21.83 23.38 26.02
N GLN A 619 21.39 24.33 25.21
CA GLN A 619 21.74 25.75 25.37
C GLN A 619 20.99 26.44 26.51
N ASN A 620 19.74 26.02 26.79
CA ASN A 620 18.85 26.71 27.73
C ASN A 620 18.86 26.17 29.16
N SER A 621 19.43 24.99 29.44
CA SER A 621 19.44 24.40 30.80
C SER A 621 20.77 24.33 31.52
N GLU A 622 21.90 24.63 30.86
CA GLU A 622 23.22 24.74 31.52
C GLU A 622 23.27 25.75 32.69
N PRO A 623 22.61 26.94 32.65
CA PRO A 623 22.63 27.85 33.79
C PRO A 623 21.73 27.42 34.97
N PHE A 624 20.68 26.63 34.71
CA PHE A 624 19.67 26.32 35.74
C PHE A 624 20.10 25.19 36.70
N SER A 625 20.96 24.27 36.26
CA SER A 625 21.47 23.16 37.09
C SER A 625 22.52 23.58 38.12
N ALA A 626 23.16 24.73 37.95
CA ALA A 626 24.20 25.22 38.86
C ALA A 626 23.67 26.03 40.05
N GLU A 627 22.47 26.61 39.93
CA GLU A 627 21.92 27.58 40.89
C GLU A 627 20.79 27.03 41.77
N ASN A 628 20.23 25.85 41.47
CA ASN A 628 19.03 25.33 42.12
C ASN A 628 19.22 23.94 42.73
N SER A 629 18.37 23.58 43.69
CA SER A 629 18.36 22.24 44.31
C SER A 629 17.94 21.16 43.30
N VAL A 630 18.34 19.90 43.52
CA VAL A 630 17.93 18.76 42.68
C VAL A 630 16.40 18.63 42.61
N SER A 631 15.68 18.96 43.68
CA SER A 631 14.21 18.94 43.73
C SER A 631 13.60 19.99 42.80
N ASP A 632 14.08 21.23 42.87
CA ASP A 632 13.59 22.33 42.02
C ASP A 632 13.96 22.11 40.54
N TYR A 633 15.14 21.53 40.30
CA TYR A 633 15.57 21.09 38.99
C TYR A 633 14.61 20.04 38.40
N LEU A 634 14.30 18.97 39.13
CA LEU A 634 13.39 17.92 38.68
C LEU A 634 11.97 18.43 38.45
N LYS A 635 11.46 19.32 39.30
CA LYS A 635 10.15 19.98 39.08
C LYS A 635 10.15 20.76 37.78
N LYS A 636 11.22 21.52 37.51
CA LYS A 636 11.35 22.28 36.26
C LYS A 636 11.46 21.39 35.04
N VAL A 637 12.23 20.30 35.13
CA VAL A 637 12.37 19.31 34.06
C VAL A 637 11.02 18.65 33.75
N GLU A 638 10.25 18.29 34.77
CA GLU A 638 8.90 17.72 34.62
C GLU A 638 7.94 18.71 33.93
N GLU A 639 7.96 20.00 34.31
CA GLU A 639 7.19 21.04 33.63
C GLU A 639 7.58 21.18 32.16
N ARG A 640 8.88 21.14 31.84
CA ARG A 640 9.38 21.22 30.46
C ARG A 640 8.97 19.99 29.65
N LEU A 641 9.12 18.79 30.22
CA LEU A 641 8.69 17.53 29.60
C LEU A 641 7.20 17.57 29.26
N LYS A 642 6.34 17.95 30.22
CA LYS A 642 4.91 18.05 30.00
C LYS A 642 4.56 19.03 28.87
N LYS A 643 5.24 20.18 28.83
CA LYS A 643 5.05 21.16 27.73
C LYS A 643 5.49 20.62 26.37
N GLU A 644 6.47 19.73 26.31
CA GLU A 644 6.87 19.09 25.05
C GLU A 644 5.92 17.95 24.65
N GLU A 645 5.41 17.17 25.62
CA GLU A 645 4.35 16.18 25.37
C GLU A 645 3.07 16.85 24.88
N ASP A 646 2.65 17.96 25.50
CA ASP A 646 1.48 18.74 25.06
C ASP A 646 1.65 19.26 23.62
N ARG A 647 2.88 19.60 23.19
CA ARG A 647 3.16 20.00 21.80
C ARG A 647 3.02 18.83 20.83
N VAL A 648 3.49 17.65 21.23
CA VAL A 648 3.31 16.44 20.43
C VAL A 648 1.82 16.20 20.19
N ASP A 649 1.01 16.32 21.24
CA ASP A 649 -0.42 16.03 21.18
C ASP A 649 -1.21 17.06 20.36
N ARG A 650 -0.75 18.31 20.33
CA ARG A 650 -1.38 19.37 19.54
C ARG A 650 -1.14 19.21 18.05
N TYR A 651 0.10 18.93 17.62
CA TYR A 651 0.46 19.07 16.21
C TYR A 651 1.53 18.10 15.66
N LEU A 652 2.08 17.16 16.44
CA LEU A 652 3.00 16.15 15.94
C LEU A 652 2.36 14.75 15.90
N ASN A 653 3.06 13.78 15.32
CA ASN A 653 2.62 12.39 15.35
C ASN A 653 2.87 11.78 16.75
N THR A 654 1.92 10.99 17.24
CA THR A 654 1.99 10.34 18.56
C THR A 654 3.19 9.39 18.72
N GLU A 655 3.71 8.80 17.64
CA GLU A 655 4.93 7.97 17.68
C GLU A 655 6.19 8.73 18.10
N THR A 656 6.17 10.06 17.98
CA THR A 656 7.31 10.91 18.37
C THR A 656 7.42 11.07 19.88
N ARG A 657 6.33 10.85 20.64
CA ARG A 657 6.28 11.08 22.09
C ARG A 657 7.36 10.29 22.84
N GLU A 658 7.43 8.97 22.62
CA GLU A 658 8.36 8.09 23.32
C GLU A 658 9.82 8.48 23.05
N LYS A 659 10.16 8.75 21.79
CA LYS A 659 11.52 9.15 21.39
C LYS A 659 11.91 10.50 21.98
N LEU A 660 10.99 11.45 21.98
CA LEU A 660 11.20 12.78 22.56
C LEU A 660 11.47 12.70 24.06
N VAL A 661 10.66 11.92 24.79
CA VAL A 661 10.86 11.66 26.22
C VAL A 661 12.23 11.02 26.46
N HIS A 662 12.61 10.03 25.65
CA HIS A 662 13.92 9.39 25.78
C HIS A 662 15.09 10.37 25.59
N VAL A 663 15.02 11.24 24.57
CA VAL A 663 16.06 12.25 24.30
C VAL A 663 16.19 13.23 25.49
N LEU A 664 15.06 13.76 25.96
CA LEU A 664 15.04 14.74 27.04
C LEU A 664 15.47 14.13 28.39
N VAL A 665 14.95 12.95 28.76
CA VAL A 665 15.33 12.29 30.01
C VAL A 665 16.81 11.93 30.01
N ARG A 666 17.35 11.41 28.91
CA ARG A 666 18.79 11.11 28.78
C ARG A 666 19.63 12.37 28.98
N TYR A 667 19.26 13.48 28.34
CA TYR A 667 19.99 14.75 28.47
C TYR A 667 19.95 15.26 29.92
N TYR A 668 18.76 15.37 30.52
CA TYR A 668 18.59 15.91 31.87
C TYR A 668 19.12 14.99 32.98
N SER A 669 19.29 13.68 32.71
CA SER A 669 19.84 12.75 33.70
C SER A 669 21.32 13.01 34.03
N ASN A 670 22.15 13.44 33.08
CA ASN A 670 23.58 13.62 33.31
C ASN A 670 23.88 14.79 34.29
N PRO A 671 23.36 16.02 34.08
CA PRO A 671 23.58 17.12 35.01
C PRO A 671 22.98 16.87 36.41
N MET A 672 21.87 16.12 36.48
CA MET A 672 21.28 15.71 37.75
C MET A 672 22.27 14.88 38.59
N TRP A 673 22.98 13.93 37.98
CA TRP A 673 23.96 13.11 38.68
C TRP A 673 25.25 13.86 39.03
N GLU A 674 25.69 14.80 38.19
CA GLU A 674 26.89 15.62 38.42
C GLU A 674 26.70 16.65 39.54
N SER A 675 25.50 17.24 39.63
CA SER A 675 25.13 18.17 40.71
C SER A 675 24.88 17.45 42.04
N SER A 676 24.39 16.20 42.03
CA SER A 676 24.22 15.38 43.24
C SER A 676 25.52 14.64 43.63
N GLN A 677 26.53 15.36 44.11
CA GLN A 677 27.76 14.71 44.63
C GLN A 677 27.50 13.87 45.90
N SER A 678 26.56 14.32 46.73
CA SER A 678 25.88 13.50 47.73
C SER A 678 24.46 13.25 47.24
N LEU A 679 23.99 12.01 47.35
CA LEU A 679 22.59 11.71 47.08
C LEU A 679 21.75 12.59 48.02
N PRO A 680 20.60 13.17 47.59
CA PRO A 680 19.64 13.71 48.54
C PRO A 680 19.42 12.62 49.60
N ASP A 681 19.64 12.98 50.87
CA ASP A 681 19.38 12.12 52.00
C ASP A 681 18.11 11.33 51.70
N PHE A 682 18.19 9.97 51.65
CA PHE A 682 17.06 9.08 51.34
C PHE A 682 15.85 9.25 52.31
N HIS A 683 15.93 10.25 53.18
CA HIS A 683 14.91 10.77 54.07
C HIS A 683 13.87 11.64 53.37
N LYS A 684 14.12 12.18 52.16
CA LYS A 684 13.11 12.96 51.40
C LYS A 684 12.40 12.10 50.36
N ASP A 685 11.22 11.59 50.74
CA ASP A 685 10.45 10.68 49.89
C ASP A 685 9.96 11.28 48.59
N GLU A 686 9.58 12.56 48.60
CA GLU A 686 9.09 13.27 47.42
C GLU A 686 10.15 13.32 46.32
N ASP A 687 11.40 13.63 46.69
CA ASP A 687 12.51 13.72 45.76
C ASP A 687 12.82 12.34 45.15
N LEU A 688 12.78 11.27 45.95
CA LEU A 688 13.00 9.90 45.47
C LEU A 688 11.90 9.43 44.52
N GLN A 689 10.64 9.73 44.84
CA GLN A 689 9.50 9.41 43.98
C GLN A 689 9.59 10.16 42.65
N MET A 690 10.01 11.42 42.67
CA MET A 690 10.24 12.22 41.48
C MET A 690 11.39 11.66 40.63
N MET A 691 12.53 11.35 41.24
CA MET A 691 13.66 10.74 40.55
C MET A 691 13.29 9.39 39.91
N TYR A 692 12.57 8.55 40.64
CA TYR A 692 12.08 7.28 40.12
C TYR A 692 11.13 7.47 38.94
N ALA A 693 10.11 8.32 39.09
CA ALA A 693 9.15 8.60 38.03
C ALA A 693 9.84 9.14 36.77
N PHE A 694 10.81 10.03 36.93
CA PHE A 694 11.59 10.62 35.85
C PHE A 694 12.48 9.58 35.13
N LEU A 695 13.29 8.83 35.86
CA LEU A 695 14.25 7.87 35.29
C LEU A 695 13.58 6.59 34.76
N SER A 696 12.41 6.21 35.29
CA SER A 696 11.66 5.03 34.85
C SER A 696 11.15 5.12 33.41
N ARG A 697 11.12 6.34 32.84
CA ARG A 697 10.68 6.60 31.46
C ARG A 697 11.67 6.14 30.40
N VAL A 698 12.90 5.79 30.77
CA VAL A 698 13.94 5.34 29.84
C VAL A 698 14.45 3.95 30.20
N PRO A 699 14.53 3.02 29.23
CA PRO A 699 15.17 1.73 29.44
C PRO A 699 16.60 1.87 29.97
N GLY A 700 16.88 1.27 31.13
CA GLY A 700 18.20 1.35 31.78
C GLY A 700 18.45 2.64 32.58
N GLY A 701 17.52 3.61 32.60
CA GLY A 701 17.66 4.86 33.35
C GLY A 701 17.77 4.67 34.87
N LEU A 702 17.16 3.61 35.40
CA LEU A 702 17.15 3.29 36.84
C LEU A 702 18.45 2.61 37.33
N GLU A 703 19.33 2.15 36.45
CA GLU A 703 20.49 1.32 36.82
C GLU A 703 21.45 2.05 37.76
N THR A 704 21.74 3.32 37.48
CA THR A 704 22.58 4.15 38.35
C THR A 704 21.93 4.36 39.72
N LEU A 705 20.62 4.61 39.76
CA LEU A 705 19.89 4.82 41.02
C LEU A 705 19.84 3.54 41.86
N ARG A 706 19.65 2.37 41.25
CA ARG A 706 19.69 1.06 41.93
C ARG A 706 21.06 0.80 42.57
N LYS A 707 22.16 1.06 41.87
CA LYS A 707 23.52 0.91 42.41
C LYS A 707 23.77 1.82 43.62
N ARG A 708 23.36 3.09 43.52
CA ARG A 708 23.48 4.06 44.63
C ARG A 708 22.63 3.65 45.83
N PHE A 709 21.41 3.14 45.60
CA PHE A 709 20.55 2.60 46.65
C PHE A 709 21.16 1.37 47.32
N GLU A 710 21.67 0.41 46.55
CA GLU A 710 22.36 -0.78 47.07
C GLU A 710 23.51 -0.38 48.02
N GLU A 711 24.35 0.56 47.59
CA GLU A 711 25.48 1.05 48.39
C GLU A 711 25.04 1.78 49.67
N HIS A 712 23.98 2.60 49.58
CA HIS A 712 23.40 3.25 50.76
C HIS A 712 22.87 2.25 51.79
N VAL A 713 22.08 1.27 51.35
CA VAL A 713 21.53 0.23 52.23
C VAL A 713 22.65 -0.57 52.89
N LYS A 714 23.70 -0.92 52.12
CA LYS A 714 24.89 -1.59 52.65
C LYS A 714 25.54 -0.76 53.76
N ASN A 715 25.82 0.51 53.49
CA ASN A 715 26.49 1.39 54.44
C ASN A 715 25.64 1.66 55.69
N ALA A 716 24.32 1.81 55.55
CA ALA A 716 23.41 1.95 56.68
C ALA A 716 23.41 0.71 57.59
N GLY A 717 23.41 -0.49 57.02
CA GLY A 717 23.51 -1.74 57.78
C GLY A 717 24.84 -1.89 58.52
N LEU A 718 25.95 -1.52 57.87
CA LEU A 718 27.28 -1.53 58.50
C LEU A 718 27.38 -0.51 59.65
N ALA A 719 26.85 0.70 59.46
CA ALA A 719 26.85 1.75 60.46
C ALA A 719 26.02 1.36 61.69
N ALA A 720 24.82 0.79 61.51
CA ALA A 720 23.96 0.36 62.60
C ALA A 720 24.63 -0.69 63.52
N VAL A 721 25.42 -1.62 62.95
CA VAL A 721 26.19 -2.59 63.75
C VAL A 721 27.41 -1.95 64.42
N ALA A 722 28.07 -1.00 63.74
CA ALA A 722 29.23 -0.30 64.30
C ALA A 722 28.85 0.58 65.49
N GLU A 723 27.69 1.25 65.47
CA GLU A 723 27.18 2.05 66.60
C GLU A 723 27.00 1.19 67.86
N LEU A 724 26.42 0.00 67.75
CA LEU A 724 26.24 -0.93 68.88
C LEU A 724 27.56 -1.36 69.53
N LEU A 725 28.67 -1.40 68.78
CA LEU A 725 29.99 -1.78 69.31
C LEU A 725 30.74 -0.62 69.96
N ASN A 726 30.36 0.62 69.66
CA ASN A 726 30.97 1.81 70.23
C ASN A 726 30.36 2.19 71.59
N GLU A 727 29.11 1.79 71.86
CA GLU A 727 28.42 2.06 73.12
C GLU A 727 28.86 1.11 74.27
N ASP A 728 29.27 -0.13 73.95
CA ASP A 728 29.74 -1.14 74.92
C ASP A 728 31.22 -1.51 74.68
N ALA A 729 32.13 -0.86 75.42
CA ALA A 729 33.59 -1.02 75.30
C ALA A 729 34.17 -2.39 75.77
N GLU A 730 33.40 -3.49 75.72
CA GLU A 730 33.86 -4.85 76.06
C GLU A 730 34.09 -5.78 74.85
N GLY A 731 33.98 -5.27 73.62
CA GLY A 731 34.34 -6.00 72.39
C GLY A 731 33.25 -6.95 71.86
N ALA A 732 33.49 -7.57 70.71
CA ALA A 732 32.47 -8.32 69.95
C ALA A 732 31.87 -9.55 70.67
N ASP A 733 32.44 -9.98 71.80
CA ASP A 733 31.97 -11.14 72.56
C ASP A 733 30.90 -10.85 73.61
N SER A 734 30.69 -9.58 74.00
CA SER A 734 29.64 -9.15 74.93
C SER A 734 28.36 -8.63 74.25
N LEU A 735 28.32 -8.59 72.91
CA LEU A 735 27.20 -8.01 72.15
C LEU A 735 25.86 -8.69 72.47
N ASP A 736 24.86 -7.90 72.88
CA ASP A 736 23.51 -8.40 73.12
C ASP A 736 22.86 -8.92 71.83
N PRO A 737 22.48 -10.20 71.75
CA PRO A 737 21.90 -10.76 70.53
C PRO A 737 20.55 -10.13 70.15
N LYS A 738 19.79 -9.58 71.10
CA LYS A 738 18.53 -8.87 70.80
C LYS A 738 18.83 -7.53 70.14
N ALA A 739 19.67 -6.68 70.73
CA ALA A 739 20.07 -5.40 70.15
C ALA A 739 20.65 -5.55 68.73
N TYR A 740 21.50 -6.57 68.52
CA TYR A 740 22.06 -6.87 67.19
C TYR A 740 20.99 -7.21 66.15
N VAL A 741 20.06 -8.11 66.47
CA VAL A 741 18.98 -8.51 65.55
C VAL A 741 18.01 -7.36 65.29
N ASP A 742 17.66 -6.58 66.32
CA ASP A 742 16.77 -5.43 66.21
C ASP A 742 17.37 -4.34 65.30
N ALA A 743 18.66 -4.04 65.41
CA ALA A 743 19.34 -3.06 64.56
C ALA A 743 19.34 -3.46 63.07
N LEU A 744 19.63 -4.73 62.76
CA LEU A 744 19.59 -5.23 61.37
C LEU A 744 18.17 -5.22 60.80
N LEU A 745 17.17 -5.60 61.61
CA LEU A 745 15.77 -5.59 61.21
C LEU A 745 15.26 -4.19 60.92
N GLU A 746 15.67 -3.20 61.71
CA GLU A 746 15.25 -1.81 61.51
C GLU A 746 15.79 -1.24 60.21
N VAL A 747 17.06 -1.52 59.88
CA VAL A 747 17.64 -1.15 58.57
C VAL A 747 16.88 -1.82 57.43
N HIS A 748 16.58 -3.12 57.53
CA HIS A 748 15.79 -3.82 56.51
C HIS A 748 14.39 -3.20 56.36
N ARG A 749 13.68 -2.98 57.46
CA ARG A 749 12.31 -2.44 57.48
C ARG A 749 12.24 -1.08 56.82
N LYS A 750 13.07 -0.12 57.25
CA LYS A 750 13.12 1.24 56.70
C LYS A 750 13.38 1.23 55.20
N ASN A 751 14.33 0.43 54.73
CA ASN A 751 14.67 0.37 53.32
C ASN A 751 13.65 -0.41 52.48
N SER A 752 13.00 -1.44 53.04
CA SER A 752 11.88 -2.14 52.39
C SER A 752 10.66 -1.23 52.21
N GLU A 753 10.37 -0.38 53.19
CA GLU A 753 9.35 0.67 53.09
C GLU A 753 9.71 1.70 52.01
N THR A 754 10.97 2.12 51.92
CA THR A 754 11.45 2.99 50.84
C THR A 754 11.25 2.35 49.47
N VAL A 755 11.59 1.07 49.29
CA VAL A 755 11.37 0.36 48.02
C VAL A 755 9.88 0.28 47.66
N THR A 756 9.05 -0.05 48.65
CA THR A 756 7.60 -0.20 48.43
C THR A 756 6.94 1.14 48.12
N ARG A 757 7.24 2.18 48.89
CA ARG A 757 6.58 3.47 48.80
C ARG A 757 7.17 4.38 47.72
N ASN A 758 8.49 4.46 47.62
CA ASN A 758 9.16 5.44 46.75
C ASN A 758 9.50 4.85 45.37
N PHE A 759 9.80 3.55 45.30
CA PHE A 759 10.12 2.85 44.05
C PHE A 759 9.00 1.90 43.57
N ARG A 760 7.81 1.97 44.19
CA ARG A 760 6.60 1.21 43.81
C ARG A 760 6.82 -0.31 43.75
N GLY A 761 7.73 -0.85 44.57
CA GLY A 761 8.03 -2.28 44.61
C GLY A 761 8.74 -2.82 43.37
N GLU A 762 9.46 -1.96 42.64
CA GLU A 762 10.20 -2.36 41.43
C GLU A 762 11.23 -3.46 41.72
N ALA A 763 11.19 -4.53 40.92
CA ALA A 763 11.95 -5.76 41.18
C ALA A 763 13.48 -5.55 41.25
N GLY A 764 14.03 -4.63 40.45
CA GLY A 764 15.45 -4.29 40.51
C GLY A 764 15.87 -3.65 41.82
N PHE A 765 15.07 -2.74 42.39
CA PHE A 765 15.32 -2.20 43.73
C PHE A 765 15.15 -3.24 44.85
N VAL A 766 14.19 -4.16 44.71
CA VAL A 766 14.07 -5.32 45.63
C VAL A 766 15.34 -6.18 45.58
N ALA A 767 15.85 -6.49 44.39
CA ALA A 767 17.09 -7.24 44.23
C ALA A 767 18.31 -6.50 44.82
N SER A 768 18.39 -5.18 44.63
CA SER A 768 19.43 -4.34 45.25
C SER A 768 19.35 -4.35 46.79
N LEU A 769 18.15 -4.28 47.36
CA LEU A 769 17.93 -4.42 48.81
C LEU A 769 18.40 -5.80 49.30
N GLU A 770 17.99 -6.88 48.63
CA GLU A 770 18.36 -8.25 49.01
C GLU A 770 19.87 -8.47 48.96
N LYS A 771 20.53 -7.95 47.93
CA LYS A 771 21.99 -8.03 47.77
C LYS A 771 22.73 -7.25 48.86
N ALA A 772 22.27 -6.04 49.17
CA ALA A 772 22.83 -5.24 50.26
C ALA A 772 22.64 -5.92 51.63
N CYS A 773 21.43 -6.44 51.92
CA CYS A 773 21.15 -7.20 53.15
C CYS A 773 22.04 -8.43 53.30
N LYS A 774 22.22 -9.20 52.22
CA LYS A 774 23.12 -10.34 52.23
C LYS A 774 24.56 -9.94 52.57
N GLU A 775 25.01 -8.79 52.08
CA GLU A 775 26.35 -8.29 52.39
C GLU A 775 26.49 -7.88 53.86
N PHE A 776 25.66 -6.97 54.37
CA PHE A 776 25.85 -6.43 55.73
C PHE A 776 25.46 -7.42 56.85
N VAL A 777 24.58 -8.39 56.60
CA VAL A 777 24.24 -9.42 57.60
C VAL A 777 25.42 -10.38 57.82
N ASN A 778 26.15 -10.73 56.76
CA ASN A 778 27.26 -11.69 56.85
C ASN A 778 28.63 -11.03 57.02
N ARG A 779 28.76 -9.74 56.67
CA ARG A 779 30.01 -8.97 56.79
C ARG A 779 29.71 -7.62 57.45
N ASN A 780 30.03 -7.50 58.73
CA ASN A 780 29.86 -6.28 59.52
C ASN A 780 30.93 -6.19 60.62
N ALA A 781 30.88 -5.10 61.40
CA ALA A 781 31.85 -4.87 62.47
C ALA A 781 31.80 -5.96 63.57
N ALA A 782 30.65 -6.58 63.83
CA ALA A 782 30.51 -7.64 64.84
C ALA A 782 31.05 -8.99 64.36
N THR A 783 30.95 -9.29 63.05
CA THR A 783 31.53 -10.52 62.48
C THR A 783 33.05 -10.45 62.40
N GLY A 784 33.62 -9.27 62.14
CA GLY A 784 35.04 -9.16 61.81
C GLY A 784 35.38 -10.09 60.64
N SER A 785 36.33 -11.02 60.87
CA SER A 785 36.68 -12.08 59.91
C SER A 785 35.89 -13.40 60.07
N SER A 786 35.00 -13.49 61.07
CA SER A 786 34.25 -14.70 61.40
C SER A 786 32.93 -14.78 60.63
N THR A 787 32.68 -15.88 59.92
CA THR A 787 31.38 -16.13 59.28
C THR A 787 30.35 -16.77 60.22
N THR A 788 30.77 -17.16 61.43
CA THR A 788 29.92 -17.91 62.37
C THR A 788 29.16 -17.01 63.35
N LYS A 789 29.58 -15.75 63.51
CA LYS A 789 29.06 -14.84 64.54
C LYS A 789 27.61 -14.42 64.30
N SER A 790 27.24 -13.97 63.10
CA SER A 790 25.84 -13.61 62.80
C SER A 790 24.88 -14.80 62.94
N PRO A 791 25.18 -16.00 62.39
CA PRO A 791 24.40 -17.21 62.65
C PRO A 791 24.26 -17.54 64.14
N GLU A 792 25.34 -17.40 64.92
CA GLU A 792 25.34 -17.66 66.36
C GLU A 792 24.43 -16.68 67.12
N LEU A 793 24.55 -15.37 66.85
CA LEU A 793 23.76 -14.32 67.51
C LEU A 793 22.27 -14.47 67.16
N LEU A 794 21.95 -14.77 65.89
CA LEU A 794 20.57 -15.04 65.48
C LEU A 794 20.00 -16.27 66.20
N ALA A 795 20.78 -17.35 66.34
CA ALA A 795 20.37 -18.55 67.06
C ALA A 795 20.23 -18.31 68.58
N LYS A 796 21.09 -17.45 69.17
CA LYS A 796 20.96 -17.02 70.58
C LYS A 796 19.71 -16.18 70.80
N HIS A 797 19.39 -15.26 69.88
CA HIS A 797 18.17 -14.47 69.97
C HIS A 797 16.91 -15.34 69.88
N ALA A 798 16.86 -16.28 68.93
CA ALA A 798 15.78 -17.27 68.86
C ALA A 798 15.68 -18.14 70.14
N ASP A 799 16.82 -18.52 70.75
CA ASP A 799 16.83 -19.24 72.04
C ASP A 799 16.25 -18.40 73.19
N MET A 800 16.51 -17.09 73.21
CA MET A 800 15.94 -16.20 74.24
C MET A 800 14.42 -16.07 74.11
N LEU A 801 13.91 -15.95 72.89
CA LEU A 801 12.46 -15.86 72.63
C LEU A 801 11.70 -17.14 72.98
N LEU A 802 12.32 -18.31 72.76
CA LEU A 802 11.69 -19.62 72.97
C LEU A 802 11.88 -20.19 74.38
N ARG A 803 12.49 -19.44 75.30
CA ARG A 803 12.61 -19.85 76.71
C ARG A 803 11.42 -19.38 77.52
N LYS A 804 11.01 -20.21 78.48
CA LYS A 804 9.98 -19.88 79.48
C LYS A 804 10.44 -18.68 80.30
N ASN A 805 9.77 -17.55 80.14
CA ASN A 805 10.07 -16.31 80.84
C ASN A 805 8.76 -15.72 81.37
N ASP A 806 8.61 -15.56 82.69
CA ASP A 806 7.34 -15.19 83.35
C ASP A 806 6.79 -13.81 82.92
N LYS A 807 7.60 -12.99 82.23
CA LYS A 807 7.21 -11.66 81.70
C LYS A 807 6.77 -11.66 80.23
N MET A 808 7.15 -12.65 79.43
CA MET A 808 6.80 -12.68 77.99
C MET A 808 5.46 -13.37 77.72
N ALA A 809 4.84 -13.95 78.75
CA ALA A 809 3.64 -14.75 78.63
C ALA A 809 2.35 -13.94 78.40
N GLU A 810 2.36 -12.61 78.52
CA GLU A 810 1.12 -11.82 78.51
C GLU A 810 0.90 -10.83 77.36
N GLU A 811 1.87 -10.27 76.62
CA GLU A 811 1.49 -9.16 75.70
C GLU A 811 2.43 -8.80 74.51
N GLU A 812 3.06 -9.76 73.81
CA GLU A 812 3.69 -9.47 72.51
C GLU A 812 3.57 -10.66 71.52
N ASP A 813 3.40 -10.36 70.23
CA ASP A 813 3.29 -11.35 69.15
C ASP A 813 4.62 -12.11 68.97
N LEU A 814 4.82 -13.16 69.78
CA LEU A 814 5.98 -14.07 69.70
C LEU A 814 6.13 -14.61 68.28
N GLU A 815 5.02 -14.96 67.65
CA GLU A 815 4.98 -15.48 66.28
C GLU A 815 5.44 -14.42 65.27
N GLY A 816 5.00 -13.17 65.42
CA GLY A 816 5.48 -12.01 64.66
C GLY A 816 6.98 -11.77 64.82
N THR A 817 7.50 -11.89 66.05
CA THR A 817 8.94 -11.74 66.31
C THR A 817 9.74 -12.90 65.70
N LEU A 818 9.25 -14.14 65.78
CA LEU A 818 9.86 -15.29 65.10
C LEU A 818 9.85 -15.12 63.57
N ASN A 819 8.77 -14.57 62.99
CA ASN A 819 8.74 -14.23 61.56
C ASN A 819 9.79 -13.18 61.19
N ARG A 820 10.02 -12.17 62.05
CA ARG A 820 11.09 -11.19 61.85
C ARG A 820 12.48 -11.84 61.89
N VAL A 821 12.74 -12.76 62.82
CA VAL A 821 14.00 -13.54 62.81
C VAL A 821 14.20 -14.28 61.49
N MET A 822 13.13 -14.84 60.93
CA MET A 822 13.17 -15.54 59.65
C MET A 822 13.46 -14.62 58.45
N VAL A 823 13.13 -13.32 58.53
CA VAL A 823 13.54 -12.33 57.52
C VAL A 823 15.06 -12.25 57.42
N LEU A 824 15.77 -12.12 58.56
CA LEU A 824 17.23 -12.11 58.56
C LEU A 824 17.83 -13.46 58.19
N PHE A 825 17.21 -14.56 58.64
CA PHE A 825 17.66 -15.91 58.29
C PHE A 825 17.74 -16.16 56.78
N LYS A 826 16.85 -15.52 55.99
CA LYS A 826 16.89 -15.58 54.52
C LYS A 826 18.24 -15.12 53.96
N TYR A 827 18.86 -14.12 54.60
CA TYR A 827 20.09 -13.48 54.15
C TYR A 827 21.37 -14.14 54.68
N ILE A 828 21.28 -15.07 55.64
CA ILE A 828 22.43 -15.82 56.15
C ILE A 828 23.01 -16.73 55.04
N GLU A 829 24.33 -16.65 54.83
CA GLU A 829 25.07 -17.54 53.92
C GLU A 829 25.26 -18.93 54.54
N ASP A 830 25.86 -18.99 55.73
CA ASP A 830 26.21 -20.24 56.44
C ASP A 830 25.04 -20.76 57.29
N LYS A 831 23.98 -21.23 56.63
CA LYS A 831 22.76 -21.74 57.29
C LYS A 831 22.99 -23.00 58.12
N ASP A 832 23.97 -23.82 57.78
CA ASP A 832 24.39 -25.02 58.53
C ASP A 832 25.03 -24.66 59.89
N VAL A 833 25.76 -23.55 59.96
CA VAL A 833 26.29 -23.01 61.22
C VAL A 833 25.14 -22.57 62.12
N PHE A 834 24.15 -21.84 61.60
CA PHE A 834 22.92 -21.52 62.34
C PHE A 834 22.23 -22.79 62.86
N GLN A 835 22.08 -23.81 61.99
CA GLN A 835 21.44 -25.08 62.35
C GLN A 835 22.14 -25.75 63.54
N THR A 836 23.48 -25.74 63.55
CA THR A 836 24.30 -26.36 64.58
C THR A 836 24.13 -25.66 65.93
N PHE A 837 24.17 -24.32 65.93
CA PHE A 837 23.91 -23.53 67.14
C PHE A 837 22.46 -23.71 67.61
N TYR A 838 21.48 -23.62 66.71
CA TYR A 838 20.07 -23.80 67.03
C TYR A 838 19.77 -25.18 67.60
N ALA A 839 20.31 -26.26 66.99
CA ALA A 839 20.15 -27.63 67.49
C ALA A 839 20.75 -27.82 68.89
N THR A 840 21.90 -27.19 69.16
CA THR A 840 22.55 -27.22 70.47
C THR A 840 21.75 -26.46 71.53
N LYS A 841 21.08 -25.37 71.15
CA LYS A 841 20.20 -24.61 72.06
C LYS A 841 18.88 -25.35 72.30
N LEU A 842 18.25 -25.85 71.23
CA LEU A 842 17.04 -26.67 71.30
C LEU A 842 17.24 -27.90 72.19
N SER A 843 18.38 -28.60 72.07
CA SER A 843 18.66 -29.78 72.91
C SER A 843 18.64 -29.43 74.40
N LYS A 844 19.26 -28.32 74.78
CA LYS A 844 19.26 -27.82 76.16
C LYS A 844 17.86 -27.40 76.62
N ARG A 845 17.06 -26.76 75.76
CA ARG A 845 15.70 -26.36 76.11
C ARG A 845 14.78 -27.56 76.36
N LEU A 846 14.84 -28.57 75.49
CA LEU A 846 14.06 -29.80 75.60
C LEU A 846 14.48 -30.64 76.82
N ILE A 847 15.78 -30.85 77.04
CA ILE A 847 16.27 -31.68 78.17
C ILE A 847 15.96 -31.02 79.52
N HIS A 848 16.08 -29.69 79.61
CA HIS A 848 15.87 -28.98 80.87
C HIS A 848 14.42 -28.54 81.10
N GLY A 849 13.52 -28.75 80.13
CA GLY A 849 12.12 -28.33 80.21
C GLY A 849 11.94 -26.82 80.34
N VAL A 850 12.79 -26.04 79.66
CA VAL A 850 12.78 -24.55 79.71
C VAL A 850 12.21 -23.92 78.44
N SER A 851 11.63 -24.69 77.53
CA SER A 851 10.90 -24.16 76.37
C SER A 851 9.63 -23.41 76.82
N ALA A 852 9.28 -22.34 76.10
CA ALA A 852 8.08 -21.55 76.37
C ALA A 852 6.79 -22.36 76.13
N SER A 853 6.70 -23.04 74.97
CA SER A 853 5.62 -23.96 74.60
C SER A 853 6.11 -24.91 73.50
N ASP A 854 5.56 -26.12 73.45
CA ASP A 854 5.87 -27.11 72.41
C ASP A 854 5.35 -26.65 71.03
N GLU A 855 4.22 -25.92 71.00
CA GLU A 855 3.64 -25.34 69.80
C GLU A 855 4.54 -24.27 69.17
N SER A 856 5.12 -23.37 69.98
CA SER A 856 6.04 -22.33 69.49
C SER A 856 7.33 -22.92 68.90
N GLU A 857 7.84 -23.99 69.50
CA GLU A 857 9.02 -24.69 68.97
C GLU A 857 8.71 -25.43 67.66
N ALA A 858 7.54 -26.09 67.60
CA ALA A 858 7.06 -26.73 66.37
C ALA A 858 6.84 -25.71 65.24
N SER A 859 6.28 -24.52 65.56
CA SER A 859 6.14 -23.39 64.64
C SER A 859 7.50 -22.97 64.07
N MET A 860 8.49 -22.72 64.92
CA MET A 860 9.83 -22.31 64.48
C MET A 860 10.49 -23.37 63.58
N ILE A 861 10.36 -24.66 63.92
CA ILE A 861 10.86 -25.75 63.06
C ILE A 861 10.13 -25.79 61.72
N SER A 862 8.82 -25.54 61.70
CA SER A 862 8.04 -25.47 60.46
C SER A 862 8.54 -24.33 59.56
N LYS A 863 8.85 -23.16 60.11
CA LYS A 863 9.43 -22.03 59.37
C LYS A 863 10.81 -22.34 58.79
N LEU A 864 11.67 -22.99 59.57
CA LEU A 864 12.97 -23.46 59.08
C LEU A 864 12.82 -24.52 57.98
N LYS A 865 11.80 -25.38 58.08
CA LYS A 865 11.49 -26.41 57.06
C LYS A 865 10.99 -25.77 55.78
N GLU A 866 10.18 -24.72 55.86
CA GLU A 866 9.72 -23.97 54.69
C GLU A 866 10.90 -23.28 53.97
N ALA A 867 11.81 -22.67 54.74
CA ALA A 867 12.94 -21.93 54.19
C ALA A 867 14.08 -22.81 53.61
N CYS A 868 14.33 -24.00 54.20
CA CYS A 868 15.49 -24.84 53.87
C CYS A 868 15.16 -26.29 53.49
N GLY A 869 13.89 -26.70 53.60
CA GLY A 869 13.43 -28.04 53.27
C GLY A 869 13.49 -29.06 54.42
N PHE A 870 13.04 -30.28 54.11
CA PHE A 870 12.91 -31.36 55.08
C PHE A 870 14.25 -31.87 55.62
N GLU A 871 15.25 -32.07 54.77
CA GLU A 871 16.57 -32.60 55.20
C GLU A 871 17.24 -31.70 56.23
N TYR A 872 17.10 -30.37 56.07
CA TYR A 872 17.62 -29.39 57.02
C TYR A 872 16.94 -29.47 58.40
N THR A 873 15.66 -29.86 58.47
CA THR A 873 14.93 -29.92 59.75
C THR A 873 14.79 -31.33 60.33
N ASN A 874 15.19 -32.36 59.59
CA ASN A 874 15.05 -33.78 59.94
C ASN A 874 15.61 -34.10 61.35
N LYS A 875 16.79 -33.57 61.70
CA LYS A 875 17.35 -33.75 63.05
C LYS A 875 16.50 -33.09 64.13
N LEU A 876 16.09 -31.84 63.93
CA LEU A 876 15.26 -31.08 64.88
C LEU A 876 13.90 -31.75 65.10
N GLN A 877 13.26 -32.23 64.05
CA GLN A 877 11.99 -32.97 64.12
C GLN A 877 12.13 -34.31 64.85
N ARG A 878 13.25 -35.02 64.60
CA ARG A 878 13.55 -36.27 65.33
C ARG A 878 13.79 -36.03 66.81
N MET A 879 14.34 -34.87 67.21
CA MET A 879 14.47 -34.51 68.62
C MET A 879 13.09 -34.40 69.30
N PHE A 880 12.10 -33.78 68.65
CA PHE A 880 10.72 -33.72 69.16
C PHE A 880 10.05 -35.09 69.26
N ALA A 881 10.23 -35.93 68.25
CA ALA A 881 9.72 -37.30 68.26
C ALA A 881 10.35 -38.13 69.39
N ASP A 882 11.66 -37.96 69.64
CA ASP A 882 12.37 -38.61 70.73
C ASP A 882 11.83 -38.16 72.10
N MET A 883 11.48 -36.87 72.28
CA MET A 883 10.87 -36.38 73.53
C MET A 883 9.52 -37.04 73.81
N SER A 884 8.66 -37.10 72.79
CA SER A 884 7.33 -37.70 72.91
C SER A 884 7.41 -39.20 73.22
N LEU A 885 8.26 -39.93 72.48
CA LEU A 885 8.46 -41.36 72.68
C LEU A 885 9.11 -41.67 74.05
N SER A 886 10.04 -40.83 74.49
CA SER A 886 10.68 -40.99 75.79
C SER A 886 9.70 -40.80 76.94
N LYS A 887 8.78 -39.83 76.83
CA LYS A 887 7.74 -39.59 77.84
C LYS A 887 6.83 -40.82 77.97
N ASP A 888 6.31 -41.32 76.85
CA ASP A 888 5.46 -42.53 76.82
C ASP A 888 6.19 -43.76 77.41
N LEU A 889 7.46 -43.97 77.04
CA LEU A 889 8.25 -45.09 77.57
C LEU A 889 8.53 -44.95 79.07
N THR A 890 8.72 -43.72 79.57
CA THR A 890 8.92 -43.43 80.99
C THR A 890 7.65 -43.65 81.78
N ASP A 891 6.49 -43.22 81.26
CA ASP A 891 5.20 -43.38 81.92
C ASP A 891 4.79 -44.86 81.99
N GLN A 892 5.06 -45.64 80.92
CA GLN A 892 4.88 -47.09 80.92
C GLN A 892 5.79 -47.79 81.94
N PHE A 893 7.04 -47.32 82.10
CA PHE A 893 7.93 -47.86 83.11
C PHE A 893 7.47 -47.49 84.54
N LYS A 894 7.06 -46.25 84.78
CA LYS A 894 6.49 -45.80 86.07
C LYS A 894 5.27 -46.64 86.46
N THR A 895 4.34 -46.86 85.54
CA THR A 895 3.15 -47.69 85.77
C THR A 895 3.52 -49.12 86.15
N ARG A 896 4.54 -49.71 85.50
CA ARG A 896 5.05 -51.05 85.86
C ARG A 896 5.70 -51.08 87.23
N MET A 897 6.31 -49.98 87.66
CA MET A 897 7.01 -49.87 88.95
C MET A 897 6.08 -49.56 90.13
N GLN A 898 4.84 -49.09 89.91
CA GLN A 898 3.85 -48.85 90.97
C GLN A 898 3.49 -50.11 91.78
N ASN A 899 3.74 -51.31 91.25
CA ASN A 899 3.50 -52.60 91.92
C ASN A 899 4.68 -53.07 92.79
N HIS A 900 5.74 -52.27 92.95
CA HIS A 900 6.89 -52.58 93.79
C HIS A 900 6.94 -51.62 94.99
N ASP A 901 6.86 -52.15 96.22
CA ASP A 901 6.79 -51.42 97.50
C ASP A 901 8.06 -50.62 97.90
N ASP A 902 9.06 -50.54 97.02
CA ASP A 902 10.46 -50.21 97.37
C ASP A 902 10.96 -48.95 96.61
N MET A 903 10.05 -48.01 96.32
CA MET A 903 10.32 -46.82 95.49
C MET A 903 10.22 -45.52 96.31
N ASP A 904 11.26 -45.21 97.08
CA ASP A 904 11.35 -43.96 97.86
C ASP A 904 11.72 -42.73 97.01
N ILE A 905 12.06 -42.90 95.72
CA ILE A 905 12.56 -41.83 94.84
C ILE A 905 11.70 -41.71 93.57
N ASN A 906 11.16 -40.50 93.33
CA ASN A 906 10.55 -40.14 92.05
C ASN A 906 11.63 -39.87 90.99
N PHE A 907 11.50 -40.44 89.81
CA PHE A 907 12.49 -40.34 88.74
C PHE A 907 11.82 -40.08 87.38
N SER A 908 12.56 -39.47 86.46
CA SER A 908 12.14 -39.25 85.07
C SER A 908 13.33 -39.52 84.15
N ILE A 909 13.14 -40.32 83.11
CA ILE A 909 14.23 -40.76 82.23
C ILE A 909 14.00 -40.20 80.83
N ILE A 910 15.04 -39.63 80.25
CA ILE A 910 14.99 -39.10 78.89
C ILE A 910 15.86 -39.98 77.98
N ILE A 911 15.24 -40.61 76.99
CA ILE A 911 15.83 -41.62 76.11
C ILE A 911 15.99 -41.02 74.73
N LEU A 912 17.24 -40.87 74.30
CA LEU A 912 17.61 -40.11 73.11
C LEU A 912 18.40 -40.97 72.12
N ARG A 913 18.25 -40.70 70.81
CA ARG A 913 19.09 -41.34 69.79
C ARG A 913 20.42 -40.61 69.62
N THR A 914 21.53 -41.32 69.75
CA THR A 914 22.90 -40.77 69.67
C THR A 914 23.17 -39.97 68.40
N ASN A 915 22.67 -40.40 67.24
CA ASN A 915 22.95 -39.74 65.94
C ASN A 915 22.05 -38.53 65.62
N VAL A 916 21.15 -38.16 66.54
CA VAL A 916 20.19 -37.06 66.35
C VAL A 916 20.55 -35.86 67.25
N TRP A 917 21.04 -36.13 68.45
CA TRP A 917 21.26 -35.12 69.48
C TRP A 917 22.74 -34.70 69.56
N PRO A 918 23.05 -33.39 69.63
CA PRO A 918 24.42 -32.89 69.77
C PRO A 918 24.90 -33.00 71.23
N LEU A 919 24.93 -34.21 71.78
CA LEU A 919 25.30 -34.47 73.18
C LEU A 919 26.56 -35.34 73.24
N ASN A 920 27.49 -34.96 74.12
CA ASN A 920 28.72 -35.70 74.35
C ASN A 920 28.69 -36.39 75.72
N ALA A 921 29.14 -37.64 75.75
CA ALA A 921 29.40 -38.36 76.99
C ALA A 921 30.63 -37.77 77.69
N PRO A 922 30.57 -37.55 79.01
CA PRO A 922 31.74 -37.11 79.76
C PRO A 922 32.76 -38.25 79.88
N ASN A 923 34.05 -37.92 79.89
CA ASN A 923 35.15 -38.89 79.99
C ASN A 923 35.41 -39.38 81.43
N ASN A 924 34.56 -39.02 82.39
CA ASN A 924 34.74 -39.35 83.81
C ASN A 924 33.91 -40.58 84.21
N ASN A 925 34.46 -41.38 85.12
CA ASN A 925 33.71 -42.48 85.73
C ASN A 925 32.82 -41.92 86.84
N PHE A 926 31.51 -41.90 86.61
CA PHE A 926 30.52 -41.55 87.64
C PHE A 926 30.22 -42.77 88.51
N ILE A 927 30.45 -42.64 89.82
CA ILE A 927 30.07 -43.67 90.80
C ILE A 927 28.60 -43.43 91.14
N ILE A 928 27.75 -44.40 90.80
CA ILE A 928 26.30 -44.31 91.01
C ILE A 928 26.01 -44.42 92.52
N PRO A 929 25.32 -43.45 93.14
CA PRO A 929 24.91 -43.53 94.54
C PRO A 929 24.02 -44.76 94.82
N PRO A 930 24.15 -45.41 95.99
CA PRO A 930 23.34 -46.58 96.35
C PRO A 930 21.83 -46.34 96.24
N GLU A 931 21.39 -45.12 96.53
CA GLU A 931 19.99 -44.72 96.56
C GLU A 931 19.32 -44.82 95.17
N ILE A 932 20.08 -44.56 94.09
CA ILE A 932 19.54 -44.61 92.71
C ILE A 932 19.93 -45.89 91.96
N LEU A 933 20.82 -46.71 92.51
CA LEU A 933 21.37 -47.90 91.86
C LEU A 933 20.28 -48.93 91.51
N SER A 934 19.31 -49.13 92.42
CA SER A 934 18.17 -50.04 92.21
C SER A 934 17.31 -49.61 91.00
N THR A 935 17.00 -48.31 90.90
CA THR A 935 16.22 -47.75 89.78
C THR A 935 16.99 -47.84 88.47
N TYR A 936 18.31 -47.56 88.49
CA TYR A 936 19.20 -47.70 87.34
C TYR A 936 19.21 -49.13 86.77
N ASP A 937 19.39 -50.15 87.62
CA ASP A 937 19.46 -51.55 87.20
C ASP A 937 18.11 -52.04 86.66
N ARG A 938 17.01 -51.67 87.33
CA ARG A 938 15.64 -52.04 86.91
C ARG A 938 15.30 -51.44 85.55
N PHE A 939 15.59 -50.15 85.36
CA PHE A 939 15.33 -49.50 84.07
C PHE A 939 16.21 -50.07 82.95
N SER A 940 17.50 -50.30 83.22
CA SER A 940 18.42 -50.90 82.24
C SER A 940 17.93 -52.28 81.77
N LYS A 941 17.48 -53.13 82.69
CA LYS A 941 16.87 -54.44 82.36
C LYS A 941 15.56 -54.30 81.60
N TYR A 942 14.68 -53.38 82.02
CA TYR A 942 13.41 -53.11 81.35
C TYR A 942 13.61 -52.69 79.88
N TYR A 943 14.54 -51.75 79.65
CA TYR A 943 14.84 -51.26 78.31
C TYR A 943 15.44 -52.35 77.42
N GLN A 944 16.39 -53.15 77.94
CA GLN A 944 16.97 -54.28 77.20
C GLN A 944 15.92 -55.32 76.81
N THR A 945 14.94 -55.57 77.68
CA THR A 945 13.84 -56.52 77.40
C THR A 945 12.93 -56.00 76.29
N LYS A 946 12.63 -54.70 76.28
CA LYS A 946 11.77 -54.08 75.26
C LYS A 946 12.48 -53.86 73.92
N HIS A 947 13.79 -53.61 73.93
CA HIS A 947 14.57 -53.24 72.75
C HIS A 947 15.84 -54.08 72.64
N SER A 948 15.70 -55.27 72.04
CA SER A 948 16.82 -56.17 71.76
C SER A 948 17.85 -55.52 70.82
N GLY A 949 19.13 -55.62 71.15
CA GLY A 949 20.23 -55.14 70.31
C GLY A 949 20.57 -53.64 70.45
N ARG A 950 19.96 -52.92 71.40
CA ARG A 950 20.30 -51.53 71.71
C ARG A 950 21.11 -51.43 73.01
N LYS A 951 22.11 -50.55 73.04
CA LYS A 951 22.91 -50.23 74.23
C LYS A 951 22.55 -48.83 74.74
N LEU A 952 22.38 -48.69 76.05
CA LEU A 952 22.20 -47.40 76.71
C LEU A 952 23.56 -46.83 77.14
N THR A 953 23.74 -45.53 76.96
CA THR A 953 24.86 -44.74 77.49
C THR A 953 24.26 -43.61 78.32
N TRP A 954 24.57 -43.58 79.61
CA TRP A 954 24.01 -42.60 80.55
C TRP A 954 24.81 -41.30 80.51
N LEU A 955 24.12 -40.17 80.38
CA LEU A 955 24.71 -38.84 80.29
C LEU A 955 24.46 -38.04 81.58
N TRP A 956 25.28 -38.32 82.60
CA TRP A 956 25.10 -37.76 83.95
C TRP A 956 25.26 -36.23 84.01
N ASN A 957 26.06 -35.65 83.11
CA ASN A 957 26.28 -34.20 82.99
C ASN A 957 25.03 -33.39 82.57
N TYR A 958 23.98 -34.06 82.10
CA TYR A 958 22.69 -33.44 81.75
C TYR A 958 21.56 -33.85 82.72
N SER A 959 21.88 -34.61 83.77
CA SER A 959 20.91 -35.05 84.77
C SER A 959 20.74 -34.01 85.87
N LYS A 960 19.55 -33.94 86.45
CA LYS A 960 19.23 -33.09 87.62
C LYS A 960 18.64 -33.96 88.71
N ASN A 961 19.06 -33.70 89.95
CA ASN A 961 18.49 -34.31 91.15
C ASN A 961 18.00 -33.19 92.07
N GLU A 962 16.89 -33.42 92.74
CA GLU A 962 16.37 -32.52 93.77
C GLU A 962 16.70 -33.09 95.14
N LEU A 963 17.34 -32.28 95.98
CA LEU A 963 17.68 -32.65 97.35
C LEU A 963 16.73 -31.90 98.28
N ARG A 964 15.90 -32.65 99.01
CA ARG A 964 15.10 -32.08 100.08
C ARG A 964 15.91 -32.13 101.37
N THR A 965 16.29 -30.96 101.87
CA THR A 965 16.90 -30.83 103.18
C THR A 965 15.82 -30.76 104.26
N ASN A 966 15.97 -31.56 105.32
CA ASN A 966 15.07 -31.55 106.49
C ASN A 966 15.80 -31.01 107.73
N TYR A 967 16.67 -30.01 107.56
CA TYR A 967 17.39 -29.36 108.67
C TYR A 967 16.45 -28.56 109.55
#